data_AF-A0A4Z1NEK0-F1
#
_entry.id   AF-A0A4Z1NEK0-F1
#
_cell.length_a   1.000
_cell.length_b   1.000
_cell.length_c   1.000
_cell.angle_alpha   90.00
_cell.angle_beta   90.00
_cell.angle_gamma   90.00
#
_symmetry.space_group_name_H-M   'P 1'
#
loop_
_entity.id
_entity.type
_entity.pdbx_description
1 polymer ?
#
loop_
_entity_poly.entity_id
_entity_poly.type
_entity_poly.pdbx_seq_one_letter_code
_entity_poly.pdbx_strand_id
1 'polypeptide(L)'
;MRFRSPVSVVIYIAQVFGDDPTSSHLPISGHGFREEVAVVQNHSASDPLPQVRRFDLEHEQSDCVSSSNHTRQYCAFADPHFDHGKGVIVITTPERAQHFFKFSASTSNHRSSIREPLFKTKTGGGKGRGVFASRHIPAGTLITQESPILFIDQNWTQDIPSEDARTTLQASAVKKLPESTRRTVEELYGGSNKIMTNSYGITGGPTKDWPGLENESDLGITTVHANISKVNHGCRANASPQWDWNGLAHNLYAVRDIAADEEITMSYFDTRQTFRERQEYTNQTLGFQCACSHCRATSNFIDLSDDRVNEINLLERYLENRQIAPADSTAMAELLVDLYEQEGLDSFISKAYAIAALEWNGTGHEYRARSWAYRSVKAGLVASQVAGVEDIGYIVMLYISCCTISHIGPSVWLPSCEVAWGVITCCLSTVNKDTQVYGLRFLVGFFEGCAWPGYFTIISAWYLPHEMALRMSIFNIAQPTGAMLSGALQGALSTNLDGHLGQAGWRWAFIINGVCTIFIALLAYLALPGFPERQNPLSKWYLKPRHIEIALARSRRVGRKPQIGITIRSFFAAFSFWQLWAFSIACAIGGNTTPAGYFNLWLKSVKNPAGKAKYTVAQLNYFPIGGQAVALVCELAFSSVSDYFNSRLRPLLLHSAINIISLIILLIRPSNEHAYMAGWYLNYIGSVAAMILYAWASSTLEAEPQVLTILFASGTVLSYLQSAFVPLAAYPASQAPHWKIGAKLYLGFAVGALCLYFAIYSRLRWERSKKSEEMQAVSGAADLEMKDNERCGSGCD
;
A
#
# COMPACT_ATOMS: atom_id res chain seq x y z
N MET A 1 -36.36 -15.61 1.21
CA MET A 1 -36.52 -14.90 -0.08
C MET A 1 -35.31 -15.21 -0.96
N ARG A 2 -35.54 -15.50 -2.24
CA ARG A 2 -34.53 -16.06 -3.18
C ARG A 2 -33.39 -15.07 -3.45
N PHE A 3 -32.17 -15.49 -3.19
CA PHE A 3 -30.94 -14.79 -3.60
C PHE A 3 -30.77 -14.86 -5.11
N ARG A 4 -30.62 -13.70 -5.77
CA ARG A 4 -30.17 -13.61 -7.17
C ARG A 4 -28.73 -13.08 -7.22
N SER A 5 -27.79 -14.02 -7.30
CA SER A 5 -26.57 -14.03 -8.12
C SER A 5 -25.52 -12.89 -8.01
N PRO A 6 -24.22 -13.22 -7.73
CA PRO A 6 -23.06 -12.32 -7.80
C PRO A 6 -22.73 -11.76 -9.20
N VAL A 7 -23.35 -12.28 -10.26
CA VAL A 7 -23.14 -11.82 -11.65
C VAL A 7 -23.67 -10.40 -11.87
N SER A 8 -24.62 -9.95 -11.04
CA SER A 8 -25.19 -8.60 -11.12
C SER A 8 -24.16 -7.50 -10.79
N VAL A 9 -23.11 -7.81 -10.02
CA VAL A 9 -22.04 -6.85 -9.67
C VAL A 9 -21.03 -6.73 -10.82
N VAL A 10 -20.75 -7.83 -11.53
CA VAL A 10 -19.83 -7.85 -12.68
C VAL A 10 -20.46 -7.15 -13.90
N ILE A 11 -21.78 -7.30 -14.10
CA ILE A 11 -22.51 -6.59 -15.19
C ILE A 11 -22.61 -5.08 -14.89
N TYR A 12 -22.75 -4.68 -13.63
CA TYR A 12 -22.85 -3.26 -13.26
C TYR A 12 -21.52 -2.50 -13.41
N ILE A 13 -20.37 -3.16 -13.19
CA ILE A 13 -19.05 -2.55 -13.40
C ILE A 13 -18.74 -2.38 -14.90
N ALA A 14 -19.24 -3.29 -15.75
CA ALA A 14 -19.13 -3.13 -17.20
C ALA A 14 -20.04 -2.02 -17.76
N GLN A 15 -21.19 -1.75 -17.13
CA GLN A 15 -22.11 -0.67 -17.52
C GLN A 15 -21.64 0.73 -17.10
N VAL A 16 -20.69 0.85 -16.15
CA VAL A 16 -20.10 2.15 -15.75
C VAL A 16 -19.05 2.64 -16.77
N PHE A 17 -18.58 1.79 -17.68
CA PHE A 17 -17.60 2.12 -18.73
C PHE A 17 -18.18 2.11 -20.16
N GLY A 18 -19.48 1.93 -20.33
CA GLY A 18 -20.15 1.96 -21.63
C GLY A 18 -21.32 2.94 -21.63
N ASP A 19 -21.19 4.03 -22.39
CA ASP A 19 -22.30 4.92 -22.74
C ASP A 19 -23.41 4.15 -23.47
N ASP A 20 -24.67 4.25 -23.00
CA ASP A 20 -25.84 4.37 -23.90
C ASP A 20 -27.12 4.76 -23.12
N PRO A 21 -28.18 5.27 -23.80
CA PRO A 21 -28.98 6.40 -23.38
C PRO A 21 -30.41 5.89 -23.08
N THR A 22 -31.39 6.78 -22.98
CA THR A 22 -32.81 6.52 -22.66
C THR A 22 -33.07 6.40 -21.14
N SER A 23 -33.88 7.24 -20.49
CA SER A 23 -34.99 8.08 -20.95
C SER A 23 -35.30 9.24 -19.98
N SER A 24 -35.44 10.45 -20.56
CA SER A 24 -36.48 11.49 -20.35
C SER A 24 -36.65 12.15 -18.97
N HIS A 25 -36.81 13.47 -18.78
CA HIS A 25 -36.94 14.68 -19.63
C HIS A 25 -37.12 15.88 -18.63
N LEU A 26 -36.37 17.00 -18.62
CA LEU A 26 -36.49 18.29 -19.37
C LEU A 26 -35.98 19.44 -18.41
N PRO A 27 -35.67 20.71 -18.83
CA PRO A 27 -34.94 21.15 -20.03
C PRO A 27 -34.08 22.46 -19.91
N ILE A 28 -33.30 22.76 -20.97
CA ILE A 28 -32.78 24.10 -21.47
C ILE A 28 -31.62 24.74 -20.66
N SER A 29 -30.50 25.23 -21.22
CA SER A 29 -30.12 25.68 -22.58
C SER A 29 -28.64 25.39 -22.88
N GLY A 30 -28.35 25.07 -24.14
CA GLY A 30 -27.00 25.01 -24.67
C GLY A 30 -26.61 26.32 -25.34
N HIS A 31 -25.31 26.61 -25.33
CA HIS A 31 -24.53 27.13 -26.45
C HIS A 31 -23.05 27.10 -26.06
N GLY A 32 -22.20 26.48 -26.89
CA GLY A 32 -20.74 26.68 -26.86
C GLY A 32 -19.88 25.48 -26.44
N PHE A 33 -20.00 24.32 -27.09
CA PHE A 33 -18.92 23.30 -27.11
C PHE A 33 -18.90 22.60 -28.46
N ARG A 34 -18.53 23.36 -29.50
CA ARG A 34 -18.11 22.86 -30.81
C ARG A 34 -17.18 23.90 -31.42
N GLU A 35 -15.91 23.83 -31.09
CA GLU A 35 -14.75 24.17 -31.93
C GLU A 35 -13.46 23.94 -31.11
N GLU A 36 -12.35 23.65 -31.78
CA GLU A 36 -11.04 23.22 -31.24
C GLU A 36 -10.82 21.71 -30.99
N VAL A 37 -11.15 20.92 -32.02
CA VAL A 37 -10.34 19.74 -32.39
C VAL A 37 -9.87 19.96 -33.84
N ALA A 38 -8.76 20.69 -34.01
CA ALA A 38 -7.90 20.70 -35.20
C ALA A 38 -6.75 21.69 -35.01
N VAL A 39 -5.60 21.43 -35.66
CA VAL A 39 -4.36 22.26 -35.70
C VAL A 39 -3.47 22.01 -34.46
N VAL A 40 -2.38 21.22 -34.49
CA VAL A 40 -1.21 21.26 -35.38
C VAL A 40 -0.62 19.85 -35.57
N GLN A 41 -0.76 19.29 -36.78
CA GLN A 41 0.24 18.39 -37.36
C GLN A 41 0.90 19.18 -38.49
N ASN A 42 2.14 19.62 -38.29
CA ASN A 42 3.20 19.85 -39.29
C ASN A 42 4.31 20.69 -38.68
N HIS A 43 5.44 20.07 -38.32
CA HIS A 43 6.75 20.67 -38.56
C HIS A 43 7.74 19.55 -38.88
N SER A 44 8.05 19.43 -40.17
CA SER A 44 9.19 18.72 -40.72
C SER A 44 10.48 19.52 -40.52
N ALA A 45 11.54 18.80 -40.16
CA ALA A 45 12.96 19.09 -40.42
C ALA A 45 13.66 20.26 -39.68
N SER A 46 14.72 19.87 -38.98
CA SER A 46 15.97 20.59 -38.73
C SER A 46 15.90 21.94 -38.01
N ASP A 47 15.87 21.89 -36.68
CA ASP A 47 16.52 22.89 -35.84
C ASP A 47 17.43 22.16 -34.82
N PRO A 48 18.69 22.58 -34.64
CA PRO A 48 19.55 21.97 -33.64
C PRO A 48 19.00 22.21 -32.24
N LEU A 49 18.95 21.14 -31.43
CA LEU A 49 18.68 21.20 -29.99
C LEU A 49 19.48 22.36 -29.35
N PRO A 50 18.85 23.23 -28.54
CA PRO A 50 19.59 24.22 -27.76
C PRO A 50 20.58 23.47 -26.86
N GLN A 51 21.86 23.84 -26.93
CA GLN A 51 22.89 23.24 -26.08
C GLN A 51 22.52 23.41 -24.60
N VAL A 52 22.41 22.29 -23.90
CA VAL A 52 22.34 22.24 -22.43
C VAL A 52 23.61 22.90 -21.89
N ARG A 53 23.50 24.10 -21.30
CA ARG A 53 24.62 24.72 -20.57
C ARG A 53 25.05 23.77 -19.45
N ARG A 54 26.30 23.34 -19.44
CA ARG A 54 26.93 22.74 -18.25
C ARG A 54 26.95 23.80 -17.16
N PHE A 55 26.35 23.50 -16.01
CA PHE A 55 26.44 24.35 -14.82
C PHE A 55 27.81 24.08 -14.17
N ASP A 56 28.78 24.97 -14.40
CA ASP A 56 30.11 24.89 -13.76
C ASP A 56 30.02 25.42 -12.31
N LEU A 57 29.78 24.50 -11.37
CA LEU A 57 29.70 24.78 -9.93
C LEU A 57 31.00 25.37 -9.33
N GLU A 58 32.11 25.34 -10.07
CA GLU A 58 33.41 25.89 -9.65
C GLU A 58 33.53 27.41 -9.87
N HIS A 59 32.72 28.04 -10.72
CA HIS A 59 32.86 29.47 -11.07
C HIS A 59 31.85 30.42 -10.37
N GLU A 60 30.86 29.89 -9.65
CA GLU A 60 29.86 30.67 -8.91
C GLU A 60 29.83 30.35 -7.40
N GLN A 61 30.97 29.99 -6.82
CA GLN A 61 31.08 29.67 -5.40
C GLN A 61 30.68 30.88 -4.53
N SER A 62 29.51 30.74 -3.91
CA SER A 62 28.89 31.63 -2.93
C SER A 62 29.42 31.37 -1.53
N ASP A 63 29.21 32.35 -0.64
CA ASP A 63 29.54 32.25 0.77
C ASP A 63 29.10 30.89 1.35
N CYS A 64 29.98 30.28 2.14
CA CYS A 64 29.75 28.99 2.78
C CYS A 64 30.00 29.10 4.28
N VAL A 65 29.23 28.35 5.07
CA VAL A 65 29.38 28.25 6.52
C VAL A 65 29.50 26.77 6.89
N SER A 66 30.50 26.44 7.70
CA SER A 66 30.71 25.08 8.17
C SER A 66 29.94 24.80 9.46
N SER A 67 29.54 23.55 9.64
CA SER A 67 28.92 23.07 10.88
C SER A 67 29.88 23.23 12.06
N SER A 68 29.31 23.25 13.27
CA SER A 68 30.08 23.45 14.52
C SER A 68 31.19 22.41 14.73
N ASN A 69 31.04 21.22 14.14
CA ASN A 69 32.02 20.13 14.18
C ASN A 69 32.88 20.05 12.90
N HIS A 70 32.76 21.00 11.98
CA HIS A 70 33.43 21.04 10.67
C HIS A 70 33.19 19.81 9.77
N THR A 71 32.16 19.01 10.05
CA THR A 71 31.84 17.78 9.31
C THR A 71 30.99 18.01 8.07
N ARG A 72 30.29 19.14 8.00
CA ARG A 72 29.41 19.51 6.88
C ARG A 72 29.59 20.98 6.57
N GLN A 73 29.54 21.34 5.30
CA GLN A 73 29.59 22.72 4.85
C GLN A 73 28.29 23.05 4.10
N TYR A 74 27.65 24.16 4.48
CA TYR A 74 26.45 24.66 3.84
C TYR A 74 26.81 25.89 3.02
N CYS A 75 26.43 25.89 1.74
CA CYS A 75 26.73 26.96 0.79
C CYS A 75 25.43 27.45 0.14
N ALA A 76 25.45 28.69 -0.35
CA ALA A 76 24.29 29.39 -0.90
C ALA A 76 24.26 29.42 -2.44
N PHE A 77 23.81 28.36 -3.08
CA PHE A 77 23.79 28.30 -4.55
C PHE A 77 22.65 29.14 -5.13
N ALA A 78 22.85 29.77 -6.28
CA ALA A 78 21.81 30.55 -6.95
C ALA A 78 21.85 30.30 -8.45
N ASP A 79 20.68 30.12 -9.07
CA ASP A 79 20.52 30.13 -10.52
C ASP A 79 19.53 31.26 -10.86
N PRO A 80 19.99 32.38 -11.45
CA PRO A 80 19.12 33.50 -11.80
C PRO A 80 18.25 33.23 -13.04
N HIS A 81 18.52 32.16 -13.80
CA HIS A 81 17.80 31.82 -15.04
C HIS A 81 16.73 30.73 -14.86
N PHE A 82 16.71 30.08 -13.70
CA PHE A 82 15.71 29.08 -13.34
C PHE A 82 14.27 29.58 -13.56
N ASP A 83 13.41 28.72 -14.11
CA ASP A 83 11.98 28.97 -14.35
C ASP A 83 11.69 30.34 -15.01
N HIS A 84 12.07 30.46 -16.29
CA HIS A 84 11.85 31.67 -17.11
C HIS A 84 12.46 32.96 -16.52
N GLY A 85 13.59 32.86 -15.83
CA GLY A 85 14.25 34.01 -15.20
C GLY A 85 13.62 34.45 -13.88
N LYS A 86 12.76 33.61 -13.27
CA LYS A 86 12.33 33.75 -11.87
C LYS A 86 13.52 33.59 -10.92
N GLY A 87 14.43 32.69 -11.24
CA GLY A 87 15.59 32.37 -10.43
C GLY A 87 15.25 31.59 -9.15
N VAL A 88 16.25 30.89 -8.62
CA VAL A 88 16.13 30.10 -7.39
C VAL A 88 17.41 30.18 -6.56
N ILE A 89 17.26 30.15 -5.25
CA ILE A 89 18.35 29.98 -4.29
C ILE A 89 18.22 28.61 -3.63
N VAL A 90 19.34 27.93 -3.47
CA VAL A 90 19.45 26.65 -2.78
C VAL A 90 20.54 26.75 -1.72
N ILE A 91 20.16 26.79 -0.44
CA ILE A 91 21.07 26.78 0.70
C ILE A 91 21.13 25.34 1.24
N THR A 92 22.21 24.65 0.92
CA THR A 92 22.40 23.25 1.31
C THR A 92 23.87 22.84 1.15
N THR A 93 24.19 21.57 1.38
CA THR A 93 25.52 21.05 1.11
C THR A 93 25.80 21.02 -0.39
N PRO A 94 27.06 21.16 -0.83
CA PRO A 94 27.40 21.13 -2.25
C PRO A 94 26.82 19.92 -2.98
N GLU A 95 26.83 18.74 -2.36
CA GLU A 95 26.32 17.49 -2.95
C GLU A 95 24.81 17.58 -3.24
N ARG A 96 24.02 18.08 -2.29
CA ARG A 96 22.56 18.23 -2.43
C ARG A 96 22.20 19.31 -3.46
N ALA A 97 23.01 20.35 -3.56
CA ALA A 97 22.82 21.40 -4.57
C ALA A 97 23.04 20.89 -5.99
N GLN A 98 24.07 20.07 -6.25
CA GLN A 98 24.30 19.51 -7.58
C GLN A 98 23.09 18.69 -8.05
N HIS A 99 22.48 17.94 -7.11
CA HIS A 99 21.30 17.15 -7.41
C HIS A 99 20.08 18.02 -7.74
N PHE A 100 19.82 19.07 -6.95
CA PHE A 100 18.73 20.01 -7.21
C PHE A 100 18.82 20.59 -8.63
N PHE A 101 19.97 21.15 -9.02
CA PHE A 101 20.11 21.82 -10.31
C PHE A 101 20.14 20.84 -11.50
N LYS A 102 20.68 19.62 -11.30
CA LYS A 102 20.62 18.55 -12.30
C LYS A 102 19.17 18.12 -12.57
N PHE A 103 18.36 17.98 -11.53
CA PHE A 103 16.96 17.59 -11.64
C PHE A 103 16.09 18.71 -12.24
N SER A 104 16.32 19.95 -11.80
CA SER A 104 15.70 21.16 -12.36
C SER A 104 15.93 21.30 -13.88
N ALA A 105 17.17 21.10 -14.34
CA ALA A 105 17.51 21.22 -15.75
C ALA A 105 16.81 20.16 -16.63
N SER A 106 16.48 18.99 -16.06
CA SER A 106 15.75 17.91 -16.74
C SER A 106 14.23 18.18 -16.83
N THR A 107 13.69 18.90 -15.86
CA THR A 107 12.23 19.13 -15.69
C THR A 107 11.72 20.42 -16.32
N SER A 108 12.63 21.35 -16.68
CA SER A 108 12.32 22.62 -17.36
C SER A 108 11.63 22.47 -18.73
N ASN A 109 11.67 21.28 -19.34
CA ASN A 109 10.97 20.98 -20.59
C ASN A 109 9.47 20.65 -20.43
N HIS A 110 8.93 20.56 -19.21
CA HIS A 110 7.61 19.98 -18.96
C HIS A 110 6.61 20.77 -18.09
N ARG A 111 6.76 22.09 -17.92
CA ARG A 111 5.72 22.96 -17.33
C ARG A 111 5.84 24.38 -17.85
N SER A 112 4.80 25.16 -18.15
CA SER A 112 3.37 24.94 -18.42
C SER A 112 2.96 26.13 -19.33
N SER A 113 1.93 25.99 -20.15
CA SER A 113 1.26 27.16 -20.72
C SER A 113 0.82 28.07 -19.56
N ILE A 114 1.16 29.36 -19.64
CA ILE A 114 0.79 30.37 -18.65
C ILE A 114 -0.74 30.42 -18.58
N ARG A 115 -1.35 29.63 -17.70
CA ARG A 115 -2.75 29.81 -17.31
C ARG A 115 -2.78 31.00 -16.37
N GLU A 116 -3.70 31.93 -16.61
CA GLU A 116 -3.92 33.05 -15.70
C GLU A 116 -4.11 32.54 -14.26
N PRO A 117 -3.48 33.17 -13.26
CA PRO A 117 -3.61 32.76 -11.87
C PRO A 117 -5.07 32.83 -11.43
N LEU A 118 -5.55 31.77 -10.77
CA LEU A 118 -6.90 31.71 -10.21
C LEU A 118 -7.08 32.61 -8.97
N PHE A 119 -6.10 33.44 -8.66
CA PHE A 119 -6.06 34.29 -7.49
C PHE A 119 -5.42 35.64 -7.80
N LYS A 120 -5.77 36.62 -6.97
CA LYS A 120 -5.22 37.98 -6.95
C LYS A 120 -4.73 38.29 -5.54
N THR A 121 -3.61 38.97 -5.43
CA THR A 121 -3.06 39.42 -4.14
C THR A 121 -3.75 40.71 -3.72
N LYS A 122 -4.21 40.80 -2.47
CA LYS A 122 -4.70 42.05 -1.89
C LYS A 122 -3.91 42.37 -0.62
N THR A 123 -3.59 43.64 -0.44
CA THR A 123 -3.10 44.20 0.83
C THR A 123 -4.30 44.66 1.65
N GLY A 124 -4.55 44.06 2.82
CA GLY A 124 -5.73 44.45 3.61
C GLY A 124 -5.76 43.93 5.04
N GLY A 125 -5.71 44.85 6.00
CA GLY A 125 -5.99 44.61 7.43
C GLY A 125 -4.80 44.11 8.27
N GLY A 126 -5.01 43.99 9.59
CA GLY A 126 -3.99 43.59 10.59
C GLY A 126 -3.42 42.16 10.45
N LYS A 127 -3.61 41.49 9.32
CA LYS A 127 -3.04 40.18 8.96
C LYS A 127 -1.96 40.27 7.87
N GLY A 128 -1.68 41.45 7.33
CA GLY A 128 -0.69 41.62 6.26
C GLY A 128 -1.29 41.47 4.86
N ARG A 129 -0.62 40.72 3.98
CA ARG A 129 -0.95 40.55 2.56
C ARG A 129 -1.48 39.13 2.34
N GLY A 130 -2.58 38.96 1.60
CA GLY A 130 -3.23 37.67 1.37
C GLY A 130 -3.60 37.44 -0.11
N VAL A 131 -3.90 36.20 -0.46
CA VAL A 131 -4.34 35.80 -1.81
C VAL A 131 -5.83 35.49 -1.81
N PHE A 132 -6.54 36.01 -2.79
CA PHE A 132 -8.00 35.93 -2.92
C PHE A 132 -8.36 35.34 -4.27
N ALA A 133 -9.37 34.48 -4.32
CA ALA A 133 -9.81 33.88 -5.57
C ALA A 133 -10.26 34.96 -6.56
N SER A 134 -9.78 34.90 -7.81
CA SER A 134 -10.14 35.85 -8.86
C SER A 134 -11.53 35.59 -9.43
N ARG A 135 -11.97 34.33 -9.34
CA ARG A 135 -13.28 33.80 -9.74
C ARG A 135 -13.65 32.64 -8.82
N HIS A 136 -14.86 32.11 -8.96
CA HIS A 136 -15.25 30.87 -8.28
C HIS A 136 -14.30 29.72 -8.64
N ILE A 137 -13.77 29.02 -7.64
CA ILE A 137 -12.90 27.86 -7.79
C ILE A 137 -13.62 26.62 -7.23
N PRO A 138 -13.98 25.64 -8.07
CA PRO A 138 -14.60 24.40 -7.61
C PRO A 138 -13.66 23.55 -6.76
N ALA A 139 -14.22 22.80 -5.81
CA ALA A 139 -13.52 21.79 -5.02
C ALA A 139 -12.76 20.78 -5.92
N GLY A 140 -11.54 20.43 -5.53
CA GLY A 140 -10.63 19.56 -6.29
C GLY A 140 -9.85 20.26 -7.40
N THR A 141 -10.08 21.55 -7.66
CA THR A 141 -9.33 22.31 -8.68
C THR A 141 -7.91 22.59 -8.22
N LEU A 142 -6.93 22.39 -9.11
CA LEU A 142 -5.56 22.88 -8.92
C LEU A 142 -5.56 24.41 -9.01
N ILE A 143 -5.37 25.07 -7.87
CA ILE A 143 -5.33 26.54 -7.74
C ILE A 143 -4.06 27.08 -8.38
N THR A 144 -2.92 26.49 -8.02
CA THR A 144 -1.61 26.88 -8.53
C THR A 144 -0.61 25.74 -8.37
N GLN A 145 0.37 25.71 -9.26
CA GLN A 145 1.54 24.87 -9.18
C GLN A 145 2.76 25.77 -9.26
N GLU A 146 3.63 25.74 -8.26
CA GLU A 146 4.71 26.71 -8.15
C GLU A 146 6.04 26.10 -7.70
N SER A 147 7.08 26.36 -8.49
CA SER A 147 8.48 26.11 -8.13
C SER A 147 8.92 27.00 -6.96
N PRO A 148 9.84 26.55 -6.10
CA PRO A 148 10.38 27.35 -5.01
C PRO A 148 11.33 28.42 -5.54
N ILE A 149 11.38 29.56 -4.84
CA ILE A 149 12.39 30.62 -5.01
C ILE A 149 13.55 30.46 -4.02
N LEU A 150 13.30 29.76 -2.91
CA LEU A 150 14.31 29.44 -1.92
C LEU A 150 14.13 27.99 -1.46
N PHE A 151 15.24 27.29 -1.42
CA PHE A 151 15.39 25.92 -0.94
C PHE A 151 16.39 25.97 0.22
N ILE A 152 16.02 25.45 1.39
CA ILE A 152 16.88 25.46 2.57
C ILE A 152 16.90 24.07 3.17
N ASP A 153 18.10 23.57 3.46
CA ASP A 153 18.29 22.34 4.20
C ASP A 153 17.82 22.47 5.66
N GLN A 154 16.92 21.62 6.15
CA GLN A 154 16.42 21.76 7.53
C GLN A 154 17.49 21.45 8.57
N ASN A 155 18.49 20.62 8.24
CA ASN A 155 19.57 20.26 9.15
C ASN A 155 20.46 21.45 9.52
N TRP A 156 20.49 22.50 8.69
CA TRP A 156 21.34 23.66 8.90
C TRP A 156 21.06 24.38 10.23
N THR A 157 19.84 24.27 10.77
CA THR A 157 19.44 24.91 12.04
C THR A 157 20.07 24.22 13.25
N GLN A 158 20.29 22.91 13.15
CA GLN A 158 20.98 22.12 14.18
C GLN A 158 22.50 22.19 14.01
N ASP A 159 22.98 22.16 12.75
CA ASP A 159 24.41 22.12 12.44
C ASP A 159 25.11 23.50 12.62
N ILE A 160 24.36 24.59 12.42
CA ILE A 160 24.81 25.99 12.56
C ILE A 160 23.91 26.70 13.60
N PRO A 161 24.23 26.61 14.91
CA PRO A 161 23.41 27.23 15.95
C PRO A 161 23.37 28.76 15.88
N SER A 162 24.44 29.38 15.37
CA SER A 162 24.53 30.84 15.21
C SER A 162 23.49 31.36 14.22
N GLU A 163 22.55 32.16 14.72
CA GLU A 163 21.50 32.80 13.92
C GLU A 163 22.08 33.88 12.99
N ASP A 164 23.09 34.63 13.45
CA ASP A 164 23.77 35.68 12.66
C ASP A 164 24.48 35.10 11.44
N ALA A 165 25.13 33.93 11.59
CA ALA A 165 25.78 33.22 10.49
C ALA A 165 24.76 32.74 9.43
N ARG A 166 23.61 32.20 9.87
CA ARG A 166 22.54 31.75 8.96
C ARG A 166 21.90 32.92 8.21
N THR A 167 21.59 34.01 8.93
CA THR A 167 20.99 35.22 8.35
C THR A 167 21.93 35.90 7.35
N THR A 168 23.24 35.96 7.65
CA THR A 168 24.24 36.54 6.74
C THR A 168 24.38 35.72 5.45
N LEU A 169 24.49 34.39 5.57
CA LEU A 169 24.56 33.48 4.43
C LEU A 169 23.33 33.64 3.52
N GLN A 170 22.16 33.69 4.15
CA GLN A 170 20.90 33.86 3.43
C GLN A 170 20.76 35.23 2.76
N ALA A 171 21.12 36.31 3.44
CA ALA A 171 21.07 37.66 2.89
C ALA A 171 22.01 37.82 1.69
N SER A 172 23.18 37.17 1.72
CA SER A 172 24.08 37.13 0.57
C SER A 172 23.47 36.35 -0.61
N ALA A 173 22.85 35.20 -0.33
CA ALA A 173 22.17 34.39 -1.34
C ALA A 173 21.07 35.18 -2.06
N VAL A 174 20.25 35.91 -1.30
CA VAL A 174 19.13 36.73 -1.79
C VAL A 174 19.57 37.80 -2.79
N LYS A 175 20.76 38.39 -2.61
CA LYS A 175 21.30 39.41 -3.55
C LYS A 175 21.53 38.85 -4.95
N LYS A 176 21.73 37.52 -5.08
CA LYS A 176 22.00 36.84 -6.36
C LYS A 176 20.74 36.59 -7.20
N LEU A 177 19.54 36.77 -6.64
CA LEU A 177 18.29 36.62 -7.39
C LEU A 177 18.05 37.80 -8.35
N PRO A 178 17.30 37.58 -9.44
CA PRO A 178 16.76 38.65 -10.29
C PRO A 178 16.00 39.69 -9.48
N GLU A 179 15.99 40.95 -9.93
CA GLU A 179 15.41 42.07 -9.18
C GLU A 179 13.92 41.87 -8.84
N SER A 180 13.13 41.32 -9.77
CA SER A 180 11.71 41.01 -9.58
C SER A 180 11.47 39.99 -8.44
N THR A 181 12.28 38.94 -8.41
CA THR A 181 12.19 37.88 -7.40
C THR A 181 12.75 38.34 -6.07
N ARG A 182 13.82 39.15 -6.09
CA ARG A 182 14.37 39.79 -4.88
C ARG A 182 13.35 40.69 -4.21
N ARG A 183 12.61 41.51 -4.98
CA ARG A 183 11.50 42.29 -4.45
C ARG A 183 10.42 41.39 -3.84
N THR A 184 10.07 40.28 -4.48
CA THR A 184 9.09 39.32 -3.93
C THR A 184 9.57 38.71 -2.60
N VAL A 185 10.84 38.36 -2.54
CA VAL A 185 11.56 37.92 -1.33
C VAL A 185 11.47 39.01 -0.25
N GLU A 186 11.88 40.25 -0.54
CA GLU A 186 11.80 41.38 0.40
C GLU A 186 10.37 41.64 0.90
N GLU A 187 9.39 41.51 0.02
CA GLU A 187 7.96 41.59 0.35
C GLU A 187 7.49 40.46 1.28
N LEU A 188 8.06 39.26 1.17
CA LEU A 188 7.80 38.15 2.09
C LEU A 188 8.51 38.33 3.44
N TYR A 189 9.64 39.05 3.48
CA TYR A 189 10.53 39.11 4.65
C TYR A 189 10.35 40.33 5.55
N GLY A 190 9.93 41.49 5.02
CA GLY A 190 9.54 42.65 5.83
C GLY A 190 10.49 43.04 6.97
N GLY A 191 11.79 42.76 6.85
CA GLY A 191 12.82 43.08 7.85
C GLY A 191 12.89 42.21 9.12
N SER A 192 12.33 40.99 9.15
CA SER A 192 12.42 40.08 10.33
C SER A 192 12.73 38.62 9.95
N ASN A 193 13.20 37.80 10.91
CA ASN A 193 13.63 36.38 10.75
C ASN A 193 12.50 35.38 10.38
N LYS A 194 11.48 35.83 9.64
CA LYS A 194 10.21 35.14 9.31
C LYS A 194 10.27 34.17 8.13
N ILE A 195 11.48 33.74 7.77
CA ILE A 195 11.69 32.86 6.61
C ILE A 195 11.11 31.50 6.91
N MET A 196 11.30 31.03 8.15
CA MET A 196 10.72 29.79 8.65
C MET A 196 9.18 29.85 8.72
N THR A 197 8.58 31.02 8.96
CA THR A 197 7.12 31.13 9.14
C THR A 197 6.32 31.16 7.83
N ASN A 198 6.96 31.48 6.70
CA ASN A 198 6.34 31.50 5.35
C ASN A 198 6.88 30.37 4.45
N SER A 199 7.35 29.29 5.08
CA SER A 199 8.03 28.22 4.39
C SER A 199 7.36 26.87 4.65
N TYR A 200 7.57 25.95 3.71
CA TYR A 200 6.96 24.65 3.72
C TYR A 200 8.01 23.60 4.00
N GLY A 201 7.80 22.89 5.10
CA GLY A 201 8.58 21.71 5.44
C GLY A 201 8.15 20.55 4.54
N ILE A 202 9.10 20.02 3.80
CA ILE A 202 8.94 18.87 2.92
C ILE A 202 9.77 17.75 3.52
N THR A 203 9.10 16.64 3.84
CA THR A 203 9.71 15.43 4.39
C THR A 203 9.23 14.22 3.59
N GLY A 204 9.99 13.11 3.62
CA GLY A 204 9.56 11.86 2.99
C GLY A 204 9.55 11.88 1.46
N GLY A 205 10.58 12.43 0.84
CA GLY A 205 10.70 12.42 -0.63
C GLY A 205 10.86 11.06 -1.26
N PRO A 206 10.81 10.94 -2.62
CA PRO A 206 11.20 9.73 -3.31
C PRO A 206 12.64 9.48 -2.89
N THR A 207 12.79 8.46 -2.07
CA THR A 207 13.92 8.16 -1.21
C THR A 207 15.17 7.74 -1.97
N LYS A 208 15.35 8.15 -3.22
CA LYS A 208 16.34 7.47 -4.07
C LYS A 208 17.33 8.28 -4.84
N ASP A 209 17.11 9.59 -4.97
CA ASP A 209 18.02 10.43 -5.75
C ASP A 209 18.40 11.73 -4.99
N TRP A 210 17.69 12.10 -3.92
CA TRP A 210 17.99 13.33 -3.18
C TRP A 210 19.06 13.12 -2.09
N PRO A 211 20.26 13.73 -2.22
CA PRO A 211 21.39 13.43 -1.33
C PRO A 211 21.04 13.74 0.12
N GLY A 212 21.02 12.73 0.99
CA GLY A 212 20.83 12.85 2.43
C GLY A 212 19.39 12.67 2.94
N LEU A 213 18.34 12.74 2.10
CA LEU A 213 16.95 12.41 2.51
C LEU A 213 16.74 10.91 2.80
N GLU A 214 17.76 10.10 2.51
CA GLU A 214 17.86 8.68 2.81
C GLU A 214 18.33 8.41 4.26
N ASN A 215 18.82 9.43 4.97
CA ASN A 215 19.34 9.32 6.34
C ASN A 215 18.31 9.79 7.37
N GLU A 216 18.07 9.02 8.44
CA GLU A 216 17.16 9.41 9.54
C GLU A 216 17.59 10.67 10.32
N SER A 217 18.81 11.16 10.11
CA SER A 217 19.26 12.45 10.64
C SER A 217 18.79 13.64 9.81
N ASP A 218 18.28 13.42 8.60
CA ASP A 218 17.81 14.47 7.71
C ASP A 218 16.39 14.88 8.06
N LEU A 219 16.27 16.12 8.52
CA LEU A 219 15.03 16.76 8.92
C LEU A 219 14.20 17.15 7.70
N GLY A 220 14.78 17.08 6.50
CA GLY A 220 14.13 17.38 5.25
C GLY A 220 14.47 18.77 4.76
N ILE A 221 13.54 19.38 4.06
CA ILE A 221 13.81 20.60 3.29
C ILE A 221 12.73 21.62 3.56
N THR A 222 13.15 22.86 3.69
CA THR A 222 12.27 24.00 3.80
C THR A 222 12.25 24.77 2.50
N THR A 223 11.06 25.03 1.96
CA THR A 223 10.90 25.74 0.69
C THR A 223 10.08 27.01 0.84
N VAL A 224 10.46 28.04 0.10
CA VAL A 224 9.71 29.30 -0.01
C VAL A 224 9.31 29.49 -1.47
N HIS A 225 8.09 29.97 -1.69
CA HIS A 225 7.49 30.19 -3.00
C HIS A 225 7.11 31.67 -3.17
N ALA A 226 7.01 32.14 -4.40
CA ALA A 226 6.65 33.54 -4.67
C ALA A 226 5.19 33.83 -4.37
N ASN A 227 4.28 32.89 -4.62
CA ASN A 227 2.84 33.08 -4.43
C ASN A 227 2.26 32.17 -3.35
N ILE A 228 2.63 30.89 -3.30
CA ILE A 228 2.10 29.95 -2.30
C ILE A 228 2.47 30.40 -0.87
N SER A 229 3.68 30.93 -0.66
CA SER A 229 4.10 31.48 0.65
C SER A 229 3.37 32.78 1.06
N LYS A 230 2.50 33.32 0.21
CA LYS A 230 1.60 34.45 0.53
C LYS A 230 0.21 33.99 0.97
N VAL A 231 -0.09 32.69 0.89
CA VAL A 231 -1.35 32.11 1.34
C VAL A 231 -1.39 32.14 2.86
N ASN A 232 -2.39 32.79 3.43
CA ASN A 232 -2.48 32.94 4.87
C ASN A 232 -2.95 31.65 5.56
N HIS A 233 -2.60 31.55 6.84
CA HIS A 233 -3.12 30.50 7.69
C HIS A 233 -4.63 30.65 7.91
N GLY A 234 -5.37 29.56 7.71
CA GLY A 234 -6.74 29.39 8.17
C GLY A 234 -6.85 28.16 9.06
N CYS A 235 -7.42 28.29 10.26
CA CYS A 235 -7.71 27.11 11.09
C CYS A 235 -8.77 26.19 10.43
N ARG A 236 -9.57 26.72 9.49
CA ARG A 236 -10.52 25.99 8.64
C ARG A 236 -10.21 26.34 7.18
N ALA A 237 -9.08 25.80 6.73
CA ALA A 237 -8.52 26.09 5.43
C ALA A 237 -9.41 25.62 4.28
N ASN A 238 -9.40 26.37 3.17
CA ASN A 238 -10.11 26.03 1.94
C ASN A 238 -9.19 25.51 0.83
N ALA A 239 -7.88 25.46 1.07
CA ALA A 239 -6.90 24.85 0.19
C ALA A 239 -5.90 23.96 0.96
N SER A 240 -5.42 22.92 0.29
CA SER A 240 -4.42 21.99 0.83
C SER A 240 -3.17 21.93 -0.07
N PRO A 241 -1.97 22.15 0.48
CA PRO A 241 -0.73 22.04 -0.28
C PRO A 241 -0.29 20.57 -0.43
N GLN A 242 0.25 20.24 -1.60
CA GLN A 242 0.83 18.94 -1.93
C GLN A 242 2.15 19.15 -2.64
N TRP A 243 3.23 18.51 -2.17
CA TRP A 243 4.52 18.59 -2.84
C TRP A 243 4.61 17.58 -3.99
N ASP A 244 4.97 18.08 -5.18
CA ASP A 244 5.28 17.27 -6.36
C ASP A 244 6.78 17.19 -6.55
N TRP A 245 7.33 16.03 -6.19
CA TRP A 245 8.74 15.71 -6.35
C TRP A 245 9.21 15.65 -7.80
N ASN A 246 8.32 15.36 -8.75
CA ASN A 246 8.70 15.19 -10.15
C ASN A 246 8.96 16.50 -10.87
N GLY A 247 8.40 17.61 -10.41
CA GLY A 247 8.74 18.92 -10.96
C GLY A 247 9.12 19.94 -9.91
N LEU A 248 9.53 19.49 -8.72
CA LEU A 248 9.98 20.34 -7.62
C LEU A 248 9.07 21.55 -7.39
N ALA A 249 7.76 21.29 -7.23
CA ALA A 249 6.80 22.36 -6.98
C ALA A 249 5.78 21.96 -5.95
N HIS A 250 5.23 22.99 -5.29
CA HIS A 250 4.01 22.84 -4.54
C HIS A 250 2.81 22.98 -5.46
N ASN A 251 1.92 22.00 -5.40
CA ASN A 251 0.57 22.06 -5.92
C ASN A 251 -0.35 22.50 -4.79
N LEU A 252 -1.25 23.43 -5.07
CA LEU A 252 -2.27 23.87 -4.11
C LEU A 252 -3.64 23.50 -4.67
N TYR A 253 -4.36 22.62 -3.99
CA TYR A 253 -5.70 22.18 -4.41
C TYR A 253 -6.78 22.81 -3.53
N ALA A 254 -7.90 23.18 -4.14
CA ALA A 254 -9.10 23.58 -3.40
C ALA A 254 -9.70 22.34 -2.73
N VAL A 255 -9.90 22.36 -1.40
CA VAL A 255 -10.55 21.24 -0.67
C VAL A 255 -12.07 21.39 -0.62
N ARG A 256 -12.57 22.60 -0.85
CA ARG A 256 -13.98 22.93 -1.02
C ARG A 256 -14.13 24.03 -2.08
N ASP A 257 -15.37 24.35 -2.44
CA ASP A 257 -15.65 25.50 -3.31
C ASP A 257 -15.16 26.79 -2.64
N ILE A 258 -14.49 27.63 -3.41
CA ILE A 258 -13.97 28.94 -3.00
C ILE A 258 -14.68 30.00 -3.83
N ALA A 259 -15.40 30.89 -3.17
CA ALA A 259 -16.13 31.96 -3.85
C ALA A 259 -15.18 32.97 -4.49
N ALA A 260 -15.63 33.67 -5.53
CA ALA A 260 -14.89 34.81 -6.05
C ALA A 260 -14.66 35.84 -4.93
N ASP A 261 -13.47 36.41 -4.87
CA ASP A 261 -13.04 37.33 -3.81
C ASP A 261 -12.93 36.75 -2.39
N GLU A 262 -13.11 35.44 -2.20
CA GLU A 262 -12.81 34.76 -0.93
C GLU A 262 -11.28 34.59 -0.75
N GLU A 263 -10.80 34.72 0.49
CA GLU A 263 -9.39 34.50 0.82
C GLU A 263 -9.05 33.01 0.70
N ILE A 264 -8.02 32.68 -0.07
CA ILE A 264 -7.47 31.34 -0.14
C ILE A 264 -6.57 31.17 1.08
N THR A 265 -6.84 30.13 1.87
CA THR A 265 -6.15 29.85 3.12
C THR A 265 -5.74 28.40 3.21
N MET A 266 -4.66 28.15 3.94
CA MET A 266 -4.17 26.79 4.22
C MET A 266 -3.84 26.60 5.70
N SER A 267 -3.79 25.35 6.16
CA SER A 267 -3.45 25.03 7.54
C SER A 267 -1.95 24.81 7.69
N TYR A 268 -1.33 25.42 8.70
CA TYR A 268 0.11 25.24 8.98
C TYR A 268 0.36 24.13 10.01
N PHE A 269 -0.70 23.62 10.63
CA PHE A 269 -0.67 22.64 11.71
C PHE A 269 -1.98 21.85 11.74
N ASP A 270 -2.06 20.82 12.58
CA ASP A 270 -3.28 20.01 12.75
C ASP A 270 -4.41 20.85 13.36
N THR A 271 -5.50 20.99 12.62
CA THR A 271 -6.59 21.89 12.99
C THR A 271 -7.63 21.28 13.93
N ARG A 272 -7.46 20.01 14.34
CA ARG A 272 -8.32 19.28 15.31
C ARG A 272 -7.95 19.56 16.77
N GLN A 273 -7.59 20.81 17.05
CA GLN A 273 -7.17 21.32 18.35
C GLN A 273 -8.15 22.39 18.81
N THR A 274 -8.30 22.58 20.13
CA THR A 274 -9.12 23.66 20.73
C THR A 274 -8.52 25.05 20.47
N PHE A 275 -9.30 26.11 20.63
CA PHE A 275 -8.85 27.48 20.43
C PHE A 275 -7.58 27.80 21.22
N ARG A 276 -7.55 27.41 22.51
CA ARG A 276 -6.38 27.62 23.37
C ARG A 276 -5.14 26.93 22.82
N GLU A 277 -5.25 25.66 22.43
CA GLU A 277 -4.14 24.89 21.87
C GLU A 277 -3.65 25.49 20.54
N ARG A 278 -4.57 25.93 19.66
CA ARG A 278 -4.22 26.60 18.40
C ARG A 278 -3.50 27.93 18.65
N GLN A 279 -3.97 28.74 19.60
CA GLN A 279 -3.31 30.01 19.97
C GLN A 279 -1.95 29.77 20.62
N GLU A 280 -1.83 28.75 21.47
CA GLU A 280 -0.59 28.39 22.12
C GLU A 280 0.46 27.93 21.10
N TYR A 281 0.08 27.04 20.17
CA TYR A 281 0.95 26.58 19.10
C TYR A 281 1.40 27.72 18.19
N THR A 282 0.46 28.55 17.73
CA THR A 282 0.79 29.68 16.82
C THR A 282 1.67 30.72 17.51
N ASN A 283 1.45 31.01 18.79
CA ASN A 283 2.26 31.96 19.54
C ASN A 283 3.66 31.41 19.87
N GLN A 284 3.75 30.18 20.42
CA GLN A 284 5.02 29.60 20.86
C GLN A 284 5.89 29.08 19.70
N THR A 285 5.27 28.55 18.66
CA THR A 285 5.98 27.85 17.57
C THR A 285 6.10 28.72 16.31
N LEU A 286 5.06 29.49 15.98
CA LEU A 286 5.02 30.30 14.74
C LEU A 286 5.21 31.81 14.99
N GLY A 287 5.27 32.23 16.25
CA GLY A 287 5.54 33.63 16.63
C GLY A 287 4.44 34.62 16.26
N PHE A 288 3.19 34.18 16.09
CA PHE A 288 2.04 35.09 15.89
C PHE A 288 0.79 34.60 16.60
N GLN A 289 -0.09 35.52 17.00
CA GLN A 289 -1.43 35.16 17.47
C GLN A 289 -2.37 34.97 16.29
N CYS A 290 -2.99 33.79 16.19
CA CYS A 290 -3.86 33.48 15.08
C CYS A 290 -5.11 34.38 15.08
N ALA A 291 -5.27 35.13 14.00
CA ALA A 291 -6.35 36.09 13.85
C ALA A 291 -7.35 35.68 12.75
N CYS A 292 -7.36 34.40 12.34
CA CYS A 292 -8.27 33.90 11.30
C CYS A 292 -9.74 34.14 11.69
N SER A 293 -10.67 34.09 10.71
CA SER A 293 -12.11 34.28 10.98
C SER A 293 -12.61 33.39 12.11
N HIS A 294 -12.10 32.17 12.20
CA HIS A 294 -12.40 31.20 13.25
C HIS A 294 -11.92 31.62 14.64
N CYS A 295 -10.71 32.18 14.74
CA CYS A 295 -10.12 32.63 16.00
C CYS A 295 -10.57 34.04 16.42
N ARG A 296 -11.14 34.83 15.50
CA ARG A 296 -11.75 36.14 15.79
C ARG A 296 -13.26 36.07 16.03
N ALA A 297 -13.83 34.88 15.98
CA ALA A 297 -15.24 34.69 16.24
C ALA A 297 -15.59 35.08 17.68
N THR A 298 -16.88 35.24 17.95
CA THR A 298 -17.37 35.54 19.30
C THR A 298 -17.01 34.41 20.27
N SER A 299 -16.91 34.71 21.57
CA SER A 299 -16.63 33.70 22.60
C SER A 299 -17.59 32.52 22.50
N ASN A 300 -18.88 32.77 22.30
CA ASN A 300 -19.88 31.71 22.16
C ASN A 300 -19.60 30.79 20.95
N PHE A 301 -19.13 31.34 19.83
CA PHE A 301 -18.78 30.51 18.67
C PHE A 301 -17.51 29.69 18.92
N ILE A 302 -16.52 30.29 19.60
CA ILE A 302 -15.29 29.62 19.99
C ILE A 302 -15.60 28.45 20.95
N ASP A 303 -16.43 28.68 21.97
CA ASP A 303 -16.83 27.65 22.93
C ASP A 303 -17.55 26.49 22.21
N LEU A 304 -18.51 26.79 21.33
CA LEU A 304 -19.19 25.77 20.52
C LEU A 304 -18.25 25.02 19.56
N SER A 305 -17.25 25.71 19.00
CA SER A 305 -16.22 25.08 18.16
C SER A 305 -15.35 24.14 18.98
N ASP A 306 -14.94 24.55 20.18
CA ASP A 306 -14.14 23.72 21.07
C ASP A 306 -14.95 22.53 21.58
N ASP A 307 -16.24 22.69 21.86
CA ASP A 307 -17.17 21.59 22.16
C ASP A 307 -17.25 20.60 21.00
N ARG A 308 -17.45 21.07 19.75
CA ARG A 308 -17.44 20.20 18.56
C ARG A 308 -16.11 19.51 18.36
N VAL A 309 -14.98 20.20 18.54
CA VAL A 309 -13.64 19.59 18.42
C VAL A 309 -13.42 18.53 19.49
N ASN A 310 -13.84 18.79 20.73
CA ASN A 310 -13.78 17.82 21.81
C ASN A 310 -14.66 16.61 21.52
N GLU A 311 -15.87 16.82 20.98
CA GLU A 311 -16.79 15.78 20.57
C GLU A 311 -16.25 14.97 19.38
N ILE A 312 -15.68 15.62 18.37
CA ILE A 312 -14.96 14.97 17.26
C ILE A 312 -13.85 14.08 17.83
N ASN A 313 -12.99 14.63 18.69
CA ASN A 313 -11.88 13.89 19.27
C ASN A 313 -12.37 12.73 20.17
N LEU A 314 -13.53 12.87 20.80
CA LEU A 314 -14.18 11.81 21.57
C LEU A 314 -14.74 10.73 20.66
N LEU A 315 -15.51 11.11 19.63
CA LEU A 315 -16.13 10.23 18.65
C LEU A 315 -15.10 9.48 17.82
N GLU A 316 -14.03 10.13 17.37
CA GLU A 316 -12.91 9.44 16.70
C GLU A 316 -12.29 8.40 17.63
N ARG A 317 -11.91 8.80 18.85
CA ARG A 317 -11.36 7.85 19.83
C ARG A 317 -12.32 6.71 20.13
N TYR A 318 -13.61 7.00 20.16
CA TYR A 318 -14.66 6.04 20.43
C TYR A 318 -14.85 5.05 19.27
N LEU A 319 -15.09 5.56 18.06
CA LEU A 319 -15.36 4.76 16.85
C LEU A 319 -14.12 3.96 16.43
N GLU A 320 -12.91 4.48 16.67
CA GLU A 320 -11.67 3.80 16.35
C GLU A 320 -11.23 2.79 17.42
N ASN A 321 -11.40 3.09 18.72
CA ASN A 321 -10.90 2.24 19.80
C ASN A 321 -11.96 1.36 20.48
N ARG A 322 -13.25 1.49 20.12
CA ARG A 322 -14.39 0.69 20.64
C ARG A 322 -14.51 0.68 22.18
N GLN A 323 -14.08 1.74 22.87
CA GLN A 323 -13.87 1.69 24.32
C GLN A 323 -15.15 1.82 25.19
N ILE A 324 -16.28 2.23 24.61
CA ILE A 324 -17.60 2.29 25.28
C ILE A 324 -18.63 1.79 24.25
N ALA A 325 -19.89 1.51 24.61
CA ALA A 325 -20.96 1.23 23.65
C ALA A 325 -22.22 2.06 23.98
N PRO A 326 -22.69 2.99 23.14
CA PRO A 326 -24.06 3.45 23.11
C PRO A 326 -24.84 2.76 21.99
N ALA A 327 -26.14 3.06 21.90
CA ALA A 327 -27.14 2.25 21.23
C ALA A 327 -27.06 2.19 19.68
N ASP A 328 -26.33 3.08 19.01
CA ASP A 328 -26.21 3.08 17.54
C ASP A 328 -24.89 3.71 17.05
N SER A 329 -23.94 2.88 16.61
CA SER A 329 -22.63 3.35 16.12
C SER A 329 -22.69 4.00 14.73
N THR A 330 -23.72 3.71 13.94
CA THR A 330 -23.89 4.35 12.62
C THR A 330 -24.36 5.79 12.76
N ALA A 331 -25.29 6.06 13.68
CA ALA A 331 -25.71 7.42 14.01
C ALA A 331 -24.54 8.28 14.52
N MET A 332 -23.63 7.69 15.32
CA MET A 332 -22.43 8.40 15.79
C MET A 332 -21.41 8.67 14.69
N ALA A 333 -21.27 7.77 13.72
CA ALA A 333 -20.37 7.98 12.60
C ALA A 333 -20.91 9.02 11.61
N GLU A 334 -22.23 9.06 11.42
CA GLU A 334 -22.89 10.17 10.70
C GLU A 334 -22.74 11.48 11.48
N LEU A 335 -22.93 11.49 12.80
CA LEU A 335 -22.67 12.65 13.65
C LEU A 335 -21.20 13.11 13.55
N LEU A 336 -20.24 12.20 13.52
CA LEU A 336 -18.82 12.55 13.33
C LEU A 336 -18.61 13.27 12.01
N VAL A 337 -19.20 12.76 10.92
CA VAL A 337 -19.15 13.43 9.62
C VAL A 337 -19.80 14.82 9.70
N ASP A 338 -20.99 14.91 10.27
CA ASP A 338 -21.71 16.17 10.40
C ASP A 338 -20.91 17.19 11.21
N LEU A 339 -20.23 16.76 12.27
CA LEU A 339 -19.34 17.63 13.06
C LEU A 339 -18.12 18.08 12.26
N TYR A 340 -17.52 17.20 11.46
CA TYR A 340 -16.44 17.56 10.54
C TYR A 340 -16.87 18.61 9.50
N GLU A 341 -18.07 18.46 8.94
CA GLU A 341 -18.67 19.38 7.97
C GLU A 341 -19.05 20.72 8.62
N GLN A 342 -19.70 20.69 9.79
CA GLN A 342 -20.05 21.89 10.57
C GLN A 342 -18.81 22.66 11.03
N GLU A 343 -17.75 21.94 11.40
CA GLU A 343 -16.53 22.53 11.88
C GLU A 343 -15.66 23.07 10.74
N GLY A 344 -15.85 22.63 9.49
CA GLY A 344 -15.08 23.06 8.33
C GLY A 344 -13.71 22.40 8.24
N LEU A 345 -13.63 21.10 8.58
CA LEU A 345 -12.39 20.31 8.58
C LEU A 345 -12.16 19.58 7.24
N ASP A 346 -12.38 20.29 6.13
CA ASP A 346 -12.38 19.74 4.77
C ASP A 346 -11.08 18.99 4.41
N SER A 347 -9.93 19.49 4.85
CA SER A 347 -8.62 18.84 4.60
C SER A 347 -8.46 17.47 5.28
N PHE A 348 -9.30 17.14 6.26
CA PHE A 348 -9.20 15.90 7.05
C PHE A 348 -10.47 15.03 6.96
N ILE A 349 -11.49 15.48 6.21
CA ILE A 349 -12.81 14.84 6.18
C ILE A 349 -12.82 13.42 5.58
N SER A 350 -11.82 13.09 4.75
CA SER A 350 -11.65 11.76 4.17
C SER A 350 -11.64 10.66 5.25
N LYS A 351 -11.08 10.98 6.42
CA LYS A 351 -11.03 10.11 7.60
C LYS A 351 -12.43 9.86 8.18
N ALA A 352 -13.23 10.90 8.38
CA ALA A 352 -14.59 10.77 8.91
C ALA A 352 -15.48 9.95 7.97
N TYR A 353 -15.37 10.17 6.65
CA TYR A 353 -16.08 9.35 5.65
C TYR A 353 -15.65 7.88 5.68
N ALA A 354 -14.36 7.59 5.92
CA ALA A 354 -13.88 6.22 6.04
C ALA A 354 -14.50 5.52 7.26
N ILE A 355 -14.56 6.22 8.39
CA ILE A 355 -15.17 5.70 9.63
C ILE A 355 -16.67 5.45 9.43
N ALA A 356 -17.40 6.37 8.81
CA ALA A 356 -18.82 6.16 8.48
C ALA A 356 -19.04 4.97 7.54
N ALA A 357 -18.18 4.79 6.53
CA ALA A 357 -18.25 3.64 5.65
C ALA A 357 -18.08 2.31 6.42
N LEU A 358 -17.14 2.27 7.36
CA LEU A 358 -16.88 1.09 8.19
C LEU A 358 -18.06 0.75 9.11
N GLU A 359 -18.66 1.74 9.76
CA GLU A 359 -19.81 1.49 10.66
C GLU A 359 -21.06 1.03 9.90
N TRP A 360 -21.38 1.67 8.76
CA TRP A 360 -22.51 1.25 7.92
C TRP A 360 -22.31 -0.12 7.28
N ASN A 361 -21.06 -0.50 7.01
CA ASN A 361 -20.73 -1.86 6.59
C ASN A 361 -20.95 -2.85 7.73
N GLY A 362 -20.56 -2.47 8.96
CA GLY A 362 -20.75 -3.27 10.17
C GLY A 362 -22.22 -3.59 10.49
N THR A 363 -23.17 -2.71 10.13
CA THR A 363 -24.61 -2.94 10.32
C THR A 363 -25.30 -3.62 9.14
N GLY A 364 -24.57 -3.92 8.06
CA GLY A 364 -25.10 -4.65 6.89
C GLY A 364 -25.86 -3.80 5.87
N HIS A 365 -25.79 -2.47 5.97
CA HIS A 365 -26.40 -1.55 5.00
C HIS A 365 -25.41 -1.14 3.90
N GLU A 366 -25.15 -2.09 3.00
CA GLU A 366 -24.14 -2.00 1.93
C GLU A 366 -24.21 -0.72 1.08
N TYR A 367 -25.42 -0.24 0.74
CA TYR A 367 -25.59 0.96 -0.06
C TYR A 367 -25.02 2.21 0.62
N ARG A 368 -25.30 2.40 1.93
CA ARG A 368 -24.76 3.52 2.70
C ARG A 368 -23.24 3.39 2.87
N ALA A 369 -22.75 2.19 3.16
CA ALA A 369 -21.32 1.92 3.30
C ALA A 369 -20.52 2.29 2.03
N ARG A 370 -21.00 1.88 0.85
CA ARG A 370 -20.39 2.20 -0.45
C ARG A 370 -20.41 3.69 -0.75
N SER A 371 -21.52 4.37 -0.44
CA SER A 371 -21.64 5.82 -0.61
C SER A 371 -20.58 6.59 0.20
N TRP A 372 -20.44 6.24 1.48
CA TRP A 372 -19.42 6.82 2.36
C TRP A 372 -18.00 6.49 1.92
N ALA A 373 -17.73 5.25 1.48
CA ALA A 373 -16.42 4.85 0.96
C ALA A 373 -16.03 5.66 -0.29
N TYR A 374 -16.97 5.88 -1.21
CA TYR A 374 -16.74 6.72 -2.40
C TYR A 374 -16.39 8.16 -2.02
N ARG A 375 -17.11 8.74 -1.05
CA ARG A 375 -16.80 10.09 -0.53
C ARG A 375 -15.41 10.14 0.11
N SER A 376 -15.03 9.12 0.87
CA SER A 376 -13.70 9.00 1.49
C SER A 376 -12.59 8.95 0.45
N VAL A 377 -12.71 8.11 -0.58
CA VAL A 377 -11.72 8.01 -1.66
C VAL A 377 -11.63 9.32 -2.42
N LYS A 378 -12.77 9.95 -2.75
CA LYS A 378 -12.76 11.25 -3.44
C LYS A 378 -12.06 12.33 -2.63
N ALA A 379 -12.33 12.42 -1.33
CA ALA A 379 -11.65 13.36 -0.42
C ALA A 379 -10.18 12.98 -0.20
N GLY A 380 -9.86 11.68 -0.16
CA GLY A 380 -8.52 11.13 -0.02
C GLY A 380 -7.66 11.35 -1.27
N LEU A 381 -8.22 11.28 -2.48
CA LEU A 381 -7.51 11.57 -3.73
C LEU A 381 -7.08 13.03 -3.84
N VAL A 382 -7.80 13.93 -3.16
CA VAL A 382 -7.42 15.34 -3.00
C VAL A 382 -6.34 15.51 -1.89
N ALA A 383 -6.11 14.49 -1.04
CA ALA A 383 -5.30 14.58 0.18
C ALA A 383 -4.08 13.61 0.31
N SER A 384 -4.06 12.37 -0.23
CA SER A 384 -2.93 11.38 -0.29
C SER A 384 -3.33 9.98 -0.83
N GLN A 385 -2.47 9.25 -1.60
CA GLN A 385 -2.11 7.79 -1.48
C GLN A 385 -1.65 7.03 -2.77
N VAL A 386 -0.75 6.02 -2.62
CA VAL A 386 -0.31 5.06 -3.67
C VAL A 386 -0.43 3.55 -3.31
N ALA A 387 -0.64 3.15 -2.06
CA ALA A 387 -0.43 1.74 -1.65
C ALA A 387 -1.60 0.75 -1.86
N GLY A 388 -2.84 1.20 -2.11
CA GLY A 388 -4.01 0.29 -2.12
C GLY A 388 -4.43 -0.28 -3.49
N VAL A 389 -3.78 0.11 -4.59
CA VAL A 389 -4.27 -0.17 -5.96
C VAL A 389 -3.88 -1.57 -6.47
N GLU A 390 -2.76 -2.11 -5.98
CA GLU A 390 -2.19 -3.39 -6.43
C GLU A 390 -2.99 -4.60 -5.92
N ASP A 391 -3.37 -4.59 -4.64
CA ASP A 391 -4.17 -5.65 -4.01
C ASP A 391 -5.53 -5.85 -4.70
N ILE A 392 -6.11 -4.77 -5.21
CA ILE A 392 -7.40 -4.82 -5.93
C ILE A 392 -7.25 -5.62 -7.23
N GLY A 393 -6.19 -5.35 -8.00
CA GLY A 393 -5.92 -6.10 -9.23
C GLY A 393 -5.72 -7.60 -8.94
N TYR A 394 -4.96 -7.89 -7.88
CA TYR A 394 -4.68 -9.25 -7.44
C TYR A 394 -5.94 -10.04 -7.10
N ILE A 395 -6.84 -9.48 -6.30
CA ILE A 395 -8.09 -10.14 -5.88
C ILE A 395 -8.99 -10.46 -7.08
N VAL A 396 -9.05 -9.55 -8.06
CA VAL A 396 -9.87 -9.75 -9.27
C VAL A 396 -9.34 -10.93 -10.10
N MET A 397 -8.03 -11.03 -10.29
CA MET A 397 -7.45 -12.09 -11.12
C MET A 397 -7.56 -13.49 -10.49
N LEU A 398 -7.55 -13.64 -9.16
CA LEU A 398 -7.54 -14.97 -8.52
C LEU A 398 -8.60 -15.93 -9.08
N TYR A 399 -9.86 -15.51 -9.12
CA TYR A 399 -10.96 -16.35 -9.62
C TYR A 399 -10.99 -16.46 -11.15
N ILE A 400 -10.62 -15.40 -11.86
CA ILE A 400 -10.49 -15.41 -13.33
C ILE A 400 -9.45 -16.45 -13.72
N SER A 401 -8.27 -16.42 -13.09
CA SER A 401 -7.18 -17.35 -13.30
C SER A 401 -7.58 -18.79 -12.98
N CYS A 402 -8.31 -19.06 -11.88
CA CYS A 402 -8.83 -20.40 -11.60
C CYS A 402 -9.65 -20.97 -12.76
N CYS A 403 -10.52 -20.15 -13.37
CA CYS A 403 -11.31 -20.57 -14.51
C CYS A 403 -10.41 -20.76 -15.74
N THR A 404 -9.57 -19.77 -16.06
CA THR A 404 -8.72 -19.79 -17.25
C THR A 404 -7.70 -20.93 -17.22
N ILE A 405 -7.05 -21.20 -16.09
CA ILE A 405 -6.05 -22.27 -15.96
C ILE A 405 -6.65 -23.66 -16.14
N SER A 406 -7.92 -23.84 -15.76
CA SER A 406 -8.63 -25.10 -15.96
C SER A 406 -8.91 -25.36 -17.45
N HIS A 407 -9.12 -24.30 -18.25
CA HIS A 407 -9.44 -24.41 -19.69
C HIS A 407 -8.22 -24.35 -20.60
N ILE A 408 -7.30 -23.40 -20.40
CA ILE A 408 -6.13 -23.20 -21.26
C ILE A 408 -4.95 -24.08 -20.80
N GLY A 409 -4.87 -24.33 -19.49
CA GLY A 409 -3.80 -25.11 -18.89
C GLY A 409 -2.70 -24.23 -18.29
N PRO A 410 -2.03 -24.74 -17.24
CA PRO A 410 -1.04 -23.98 -16.47
C PRO A 410 0.24 -23.65 -17.24
N SER A 411 0.64 -24.52 -18.17
CA SER A 411 1.91 -24.39 -18.92
C SER A 411 1.95 -23.21 -19.89
N VAL A 412 0.79 -22.67 -20.26
CA VAL A 412 0.70 -21.49 -21.13
C VAL A 412 0.26 -20.28 -20.31
N TRP A 413 -0.77 -20.44 -19.47
CA TRP A 413 -1.37 -19.32 -18.74
C TRP A 413 -0.43 -18.67 -17.72
N LEU A 414 0.26 -19.47 -16.89
CA LEU A 414 1.13 -18.90 -15.85
C LEU A 414 2.33 -18.18 -16.47
N PRO A 415 3.10 -18.77 -17.41
CA PRO A 415 4.18 -18.04 -18.08
C PRO A 415 3.70 -16.80 -18.83
N SER A 416 2.49 -16.81 -19.43
CA SER A 416 1.93 -15.62 -20.10
C SER A 416 1.72 -14.47 -19.11
N CYS A 417 1.15 -14.77 -17.94
CA CYS A 417 0.93 -13.78 -16.90
C CYS A 417 2.26 -13.25 -16.34
N GLU A 418 3.24 -14.12 -16.10
CA GLU A 418 4.57 -13.72 -15.61
C GLU A 418 5.35 -12.87 -16.64
N VAL A 419 5.24 -13.18 -17.94
CA VAL A 419 5.81 -12.32 -18.99
C VAL A 419 5.12 -10.96 -19.00
N ALA A 420 3.79 -10.91 -18.93
CA ALA A 420 3.05 -9.65 -18.86
C ALA A 420 3.43 -8.84 -17.62
N TRP A 421 3.51 -9.49 -16.45
CA TRP A 421 3.97 -8.91 -15.19
C TRP A 421 5.37 -8.30 -15.33
N GLY A 422 6.31 -9.05 -15.92
CA GLY A 422 7.68 -8.58 -16.12
C GLY A 422 7.77 -7.40 -17.11
N VAL A 423 6.99 -7.43 -18.20
CA VAL A 423 6.92 -6.32 -19.17
C VAL A 423 6.35 -5.06 -18.52
N ILE A 424 5.24 -5.18 -17.77
CA ILE A 424 4.61 -4.07 -17.07
C ILE A 424 5.53 -3.52 -15.97
N THR A 425 6.27 -4.39 -15.30
CA THR A 425 7.31 -4.02 -14.34
C THR A 425 8.44 -3.24 -15.01
N CYS A 426 8.91 -3.64 -16.19
CA CYS A 426 9.83 -2.83 -16.97
C CYS A 426 9.21 -1.48 -17.36
N CYS A 427 7.93 -1.44 -17.74
CA CYS A 427 7.22 -0.19 -18.06
C CYS A 427 7.08 0.75 -16.85
N LEU A 428 7.07 0.24 -15.62
CA LEU A 428 7.12 1.08 -14.41
C LEU A 428 8.41 1.91 -14.33
N SER A 429 9.49 1.51 -15.01
CA SER A 429 10.73 2.29 -15.08
C SER A 429 10.64 3.51 -16.01
N THR A 430 9.64 3.57 -16.90
CA THR A 430 9.52 4.62 -17.93
C THR A 430 8.41 5.63 -17.65
N VAL A 431 7.67 5.46 -16.54
CA VAL A 431 6.57 6.34 -16.13
C VAL A 431 7.04 7.74 -15.76
N ASN A 432 6.27 8.73 -16.19
CA ASN A 432 6.50 10.15 -15.90
C ASN A 432 5.28 10.84 -15.27
N LYS A 433 4.15 10.12 -15.11
CA LYS A 433 2.92 10.59 -14.47
C LYS A 433 2.46 9.63 -13.37
N ASP A 434 1.95 10.18 -12.29
CA ASP A 434 1.36 9.46 -11.15
C ASP A 434 0.20 8.54 -11.54
N THR A 435 -0.71 9.02 -12.40
CA THR A 435 -1.84 8.24 -12.93
C THR A 435 -1.41 6.97 -13.67
N GLN A 436 -0.27 7.02 -14.37
CA GLN A 436 0.30 5.85 -15.06
C GLN A 436 0.86 4.83 -14.05
N VAL A 437 1.44 5.29 -12.94
CA VAL A 437 1.92 4.41 -11.87
C VAL A 437 0.75 3.63 -11.25
N TYR A 438 -0.40 4.27 -11.02
CA TYR A 438 -1.59 3.59 -10.50
C TYR A 438 -2.12 2.52 -11.47
N GLY A 439 -2.28 2.88 -12.75
CA GLY A 439 -2.74 1.95 -13.77
C GLY A 439 -1.81 0.75 -13.93
N LEU A 440 -0.49 0.98 -13.97
CA LEU A 440 0.49 -0.10 -14.08
C LEU A 440 0.54 -0.96 -12.81
N ARG A 441 0.45 -0.37 -11.61
CA ARG A 441 0.40 -1.15 -10.36
C ARG A 441 -0.83 -2.04 -10.25
N PHE A 442 -1.99 -1.55 -10.68
CA PHE A 442 -3.18 -2.39 -10.78
C PHE A 442 -2.92 -3.58 -11.70
N LEU A 443 -2.31 -3.35 -12.88
CA LEU A 443 -2.04 -4.41 -13.85
C LEU A 443 -0.96 -5.40 -13.36
N VAL A 444 0.07 -4.94 -12.65
CA VAL A 444 1.06 -5.81 -12.00
C VAL A 444 0.35 -6.76 -11.04
N GLY A 445 -0.43 -6.22 -10.09
CA GLY A 445 -1.20 -7.04 -9.16
C GLY A 445 -2.17 -7.97 -9.87
N PHE A 446 -2.82 -7.49 -10.94
CA PHE A 446 -3.71 -8.29 -11.78
C PHE A 446 -2.99 -9.50 -12.38
N PHE A 447 -1.83 -9.35 -13.01
CA PHE A 447 -1.14 -10.53 -13.56
C PHE A 447 -0.50 -11.42 -12.49
N GLU A 448 -0.10 -10.86 -11.35
CA GLU A 448 0.45 -11.63 -10.22
C GLU A 448 -0.60 -12.54 -9.55
N GLY A 449 -1.86 -12.12 -9.50
CA GLY A 449 -2.96 -12.87 -8.90
C GLY A 449 -3.20 -14.27 -9.49
N CYS A 450 -2.56 -14.63 -10.60
CA CYS A 450 -2.63 -15.97 -11.16
C CYS A 450 -1.77 -17.01 -10.42
N ALA A 451 -0.68 -16.57 -9.77
CA ALA A 451 0.41 -17.42 -9.31
C ALA A 451 -0.06 -18.43 -8.25
N TRP A 452 -0.60 -17.94 -7.14
CA TRP A 452 -0.98 -18.76 -5.99
C TRP A 452 -1.97 -19.90 -6.33
N PRO A 453 -3.17 -19.63 -6.87
CA PRO A 453 -4.10 -20.70 -7.24
C PRO A 453 -3.52 -21.57 -8.35
N GLY A 454 -2.73 -21.00 -9.26
CA GLY A 454 -2.14 -21.73 -10.38
C GLY A 454 -1.14 -22.79 -9.97
N TYR A 455 -0.08 -22.40 -9.26
CA TYR A 455 0.99 -23.31 -8.86
C TYR A 455 0.49 -24.40 -7.91
N PHE A 456 -0.39 -24.06 -6.96
CA PHE A 456 -0.96 -25.07 -6.05
C PHE A 456 -1.89 -26.04 -6.75
N THR A 457 -2.64 -25.59 -7.77
CA THR A 457 -3.44 -26.50 -8.59
C THR A 457 -2.55 -27.49 -9.35
N ILE A 458 -1.42 -27.04 -9.91
CA ILE A 458 -0.45 -27.94 -10.57
C ILE A 458 0.12 -28.95 -9.57
N ILE A 459 0.64 -28.48 -8.44
CA ILE A 459 1.24 -29.35 -7.41
C ILE A 459 0.21 -30.37 -6.95
N SER A 460 -1.04 -29.94 -6.73
CA SER A 460 -2.14 -30.82 -6.33
C SER A 460 -2.48 -31.89 -7.37
N ALA A 461 -2.26 -31.63 -8.66
CA ALA A 461 -2.51 -32.59 -9.73
C ALA A 461 -1.40 -33.66 -9.82
N TRP A 462 -0.14 -33.27 -9.65
CA TRP A 462 1.03 -34.16 -9.86
C TRP A 462 1.43 -34.98 -8.64
N TYR A 463 1.23 -34.48 -7.43
CA TYR A 463 1.74 -35.12 -6.21
C TYR A 463 0.65 -35.85 -5.41
N LEU A 464 1.07 -36.88 -4.69
CA LEU A 464 0.17 -37.63 -3.83
C LEU A 464 -0.13 -36.87 -2.53
N PRO A 465 -1.25 -37.20 -1.86
CA PRO A 465 -1.71 -36.49 -0.66
C PRO A 465 -0.70 -36.47 0.48
N HIS A 466 0.11 -37.52 0.62
CA HIS A 466 1.15 -37.65 1.64
C HIS A 466 2.49 -36.99 1.25
N GLU A 467 2.61 -36.45 0.04
CA GLU A 467 3.81 -35.75 -0.46
C GLU A 467 3.58 -34.23 -0.61
N MET A 468 2.37 -33.76 -0.29
CA MET A 468 1.88 -32.46 -0.72
C MET A 468 2.49 -31.29 0.06
N ALA A 469 2.64 -31.43 1.38
CA ALA A 469 3.01 -30.32 2.25
C ALA A 469 4.42 -29.80 1.93
N LEU A 470 5.38 -30.71 1.79
CA LEU A 470 6.75 -30.36 1.44
C LEU A 470 6.84 -29.71 0.06
N ARG A 471 6.06 -30.19 -0.92
CA ARG A 471 6.11 -29.65 -2.30
C ARG A 471 5.52 -28.25 -2.39
N MET A 472 4.42 -27.99 -1.70
CA MET A 472 3.86 -26.64 -1.59
C MET A 472 4.81 -25.70 -0.84
N SER A 473 5.48 -26.20 0.20
CA SER A 473 6.44 -25.41 0.97
C SER A 473 7.71 -25.06 0.18
N ILE A 474 8.22 -25.98 -0.65
CA ILE A 474 9.35 -25.69 -1.56
C ILE A 474 9.03 -24.54 -2.52
N PHE A 475 7.77 -24.39 -2.94
CA PHE A 475 7.34 -23.22 -3.69
C PHE A 475 7.29 -21.98 -2.79
N ASN A 476 6.65 -22.09 -1.62
CA ASN A 476 6.42 -20.95 -0.74
C ASN A 476 7.71 -20.33 -0.18
N ILE A 477 8.77 -21.10 0.03
CA ILE A 477 10.09 -20.57 0.47
C ILE A 477 10.73 -19.61 -0.55
N ALA A 478 10.23 -19.55 -1.79
CA ALA A 478 10.63 -18.51 -2.74
C ALA A 478 10.31 -17.10 -2.20
N GLN A 479 9.26 -16.94 -1.39
CA GLN A 479 8.88 -15.66 -0.78
C GLN A 479 9.94 -15.13 0.22
N PRO A 480 10.31 -15.86 1.30
CA PRO A 480 11.37 -15.42 2.20
C PRO A 480 12.73 -15.31 1.48
N THR A 481 13.04 -16.21 0.54
CA THR A 481 14.27 -16.15 -0.26
C THR A 481 14.31 -14.87 -1.10
N GLY A 482 13.20 -14.54 -1.77
CA GLY A 482 13.03 -13.33 -2.56
C GLY A 482 13.12 -12.07 -1.71
N ALA A 483 12.52 -12.07 -0.50
CA ALA A 483 12.65 -10.95 0.43
C ALA A 483 14.11 -10.71 0.86
N MET A 484 14.87 -11.78 1.13
CA MET A 484 16.29 -11.69 1.46
C MET A 484 17.12 -11.18 0.28
N LEU A 485 16.88 -11.70 -0.93
CA LEU A 485 17.58 -11.29 -2.16
C LEU A 485 17.22 -9.86 -2.57
N SER A 486 15.95 -9.46 -2.45
CA SER A 486 15.47 -8.13 -2.80
C SER A 486 16.10 -7.06 -1.90
N GLY A 487 16.20 -7.31 -0.59
CA GLY A 487 16.89 -6.40 0.32
C GLY A 487 18.37 -6.21 -0.02
N ALA A 488 19.07 -7.30 -0.36
CA ALA A 488 20.47 -7.25 -0.79
C ALA A 488 20.64 -6.58 -2.17
N LEU A 489 19.76 -6.89 -3.12
CA LEU A 489 19.76 -6.32 -4.46
C LEU A 489 19.49 -4.81 -4.40
N GLN A 490 18.49 -4.36 -3.64
CA GLN A 490 18.21 -2.93 -3.47
C GLN A 490 19.42 -2.16 -2.95
N GLY A 491 20.14 -2.71 -1.95
CA GLY A 491 21.37 -2.10 -1.44
C GLY A 491 22.54 -2.12 -2.44
N ALA A 492 22.66 -3.15 -3.28
CA ALA A 492 23.70 -3.24 -4.30
C ALA A 492 23.40 -2.33 -5.52
N LEU A 493 22.14 -2.20 -5.91
CA LEU A 493 21.71 -1.38 -7.05
C LEU A 493 21.79 0.11 -6.71
N SER A 494 21.41 0.50 -5.49
CA SER A 494 21.52 1.89 -5.04
C SER A 494 22.96 2.38 -4.92
N THR A 495 23.92 1.47 -4.65
CA THR A 495 25.34 1.81 -4.49
C THR A 495 26.14 1.76 -5.78
N ASN A 496 25.86 0.80 -6.67
CA ASN A 496 26.72 0.54 -7.84
C ASN A 496 26.11 0.97 -9.19
N LEU A 497 24.79 1.09 -9.30
CA LEU A 497 24.09 1.33 -10.58
C LEU A 497 23.32 2.66 -10.61
N ASP A 498 23.43 3.46 -9.55
CA ASP A 498 22.83 4.79 -9.53
C ASP A 498 23.56 5.75 -10.48
N GLY A 499 22.81 6.41 -11.37
CA GLY A 499 23.35 7.28 -12.42
C GLY A 499 23.92 6.56 -13.65
N HIS A 500 23.99 5.23 -13.64
CA HIS A 500 24.47 4.44 -14.78
C HIS A 500 23.49 4.53 -15.96
N LEU A 501 24.00 4.86 -17.17
CA LEU A 501 23.22 5.22 -18.37
C LEU A 501 22.16 6.31 -18.15
N GLY A 502 22.35 7.20 -17.17
CA GLY A 502 21.44 8.31 -16.91
C GLY A 502 20.10 7.92 -16.28
N GLN A 503 19.96 6.70 -15.77
CA GLN A 503 18.77 6.23 -15.05
C GLN A 503 19.06 6.13 -13.55
N ALA A 504 18.06 6.42 -12.72
CA ALA A 504 18.11 6.23 -11.28
C ALA A 504 18.16 4.73 -10.92
N GLY A 505 18.89 4.35 -9.88
CA GLY A 505 19.03 2.95 -9.45
C GLY A 505 17.72 2.19 -9.19
N TRP A 506 16.60 2.86 -8.86
CA TRP A 506 15.30 2.18 -8.68
C TRP A 506 14.70 1.76 -10.02
N ARG A 507 14.94 2.56 -11.08
CA ARG A 507 14.53 2.20 -12.44
C ARG A 507 15.28 0.96 -12.89
N TRP A 508 16.59 0.88 -12.57
CA TRP A 508 17.37 -0.34 -12.75
C TRP A 508 16.83 -1.52 -11.95
N ALA A 509 16.34 -1.30 -10.73
CA ALA A 509 15.69 -2.37 -9.96
C ALA A 509 14.47 -2.92 -10.70
N PHE A 510 13.59 -2.07 -11.24
CA PHE A 510 12.43 -2.52 -12.02
C PHE A 510 12.82 -3.16 -13.35
N ILE A 511 13.82 -2.62 -14.06
CA ILE A 511 14.30 -3.18 -15.34
C ILE A 511 14.95 -4.55 -15.11
N ILE A 512 15.90 -4.66 -14.19
CA ILE A 512 16.61 -5.91 -13.91
C ILE A 512 15.62 -6.95 -13.41
N ASN A 513 14.76 -6.60 -12.46
CA ASN A 513 13.74 -7.50 -11.94
C ASN A 513 12.78 -7.94 -13.04
N GLY A 514 12.25 -7.01 -13.84
CA GLY A 514 11.34 -7.31 -14.95
C GLY A 514 12.00 -8.18 -16.03
N VAL A 515 13.24 -7.89 -16.44
CA VAL A 515 13.98 -8.68 -17.44
C VAL A 515 14.31 -10.07 -16.92
N CYS A 516 14.77 -10.20 -15.67
CA CYS A 516 15.00 -11.50 -15.04
C CYS A 516 13.71 -12.32 -14.99
N THR A 517 12.58 -11.69 -14.61
CA THR A 517 11.28 -12.36 -14.60
C THR A 517 10.84 -12.78 -16.00
N ILE A 518 10.96 -11.92 -17.02
CA ILE A 518 10.64 -12.28 -18.41
C ILE A 518 11.48 -13.47 -18.86
N PHE A 519 12.78 -13.46 -18.59
CA PHE A 519 13.67 -14.56 -18.96
C PHE A 519 13.26 -15.89 -18.30
N ILE A 520 13.01 -15.88 -16.99
CA ILE A 520 12.55 -17.07 -16.25
C ILE A 520 11.16 -17.52 -16.74
N ALA A 521 10.25 -16.59 -17.01
CA ALA A 521 8.93 -16.89 -17.53
C ALA A 521 8.98 -17.50 -18.94
N LEU A 522 9.89 -17.04 -19.80
CA LEU A 522 10.13 -17.65 -21.11
C LEU A 522 10.65 -19.09 -20.98
N LEU A 523 11.55 -19.35 -20.03
CA LEU A 523 11.99 -20.72 -19.72
C LEU A 523 10.86 -21.58 -19.14
N ALA A 524 9.93 -20.98 -18.39
CA ALA A 524 8.79 -21.68 -17.82
C ALA A 524 7.85 -22.26 -18.88
N TYR A 525 7.75 -21.68 -20.08
CA TYR A 525 7.02 -22.31 -21.20
C TYR A 525 7.61 -23.66 -21.63
N LEU A 526 8.93 -23.84 -21.48
CA LEU A 526 9.61 -25.10 -21.80
C LEU A 526 9.58 -26.07 -20.60
N ALA A 527 9.68 -25.54 -19.39
CA ALA A 527 9.87 -26.32 -18.17
C ALA A 527 8.58 -26.70 -17.44
N LEU A 528 7.47 -25.95 -17.57
CA LEU A 528 6.23 -26.28 -16.85
C LEU A 528 5.50 -27.46 -17.50
N PRO A 529 5.16 -28.52 -16.74
CA PRO A 529 4.72 -29.79 -17.32
C PRO A 529 3.25 -29.82 -17.79
N GLY A 530 2.44 -28.83 -17.44
CA GLY A 530 0.99 -28.89 -17.66
C GLY A 530 0.27 -29.75 -16.60
N PHE A 531 -0.90 -30.29 -16.94
CA PHE A 531 -1.55 -31.32 -16.12
C PHE A 531 -1.08 -32.72 -16.56
N PRO A 532 -1.10 -33.75 -15.69
CA PRO A 532 -0.74 -35.12 -16.09
C PRO A 532 -1.54 -35.63 -17.29
N GLU A 533 -2.83 -35.31 -17.35
CA GLU A 533 -3.76 -35.67 -18.41
C GLU A 533 -3.66 -34.76 -19.65
N ARG A 534 -3.23 -33.52 -19.44
CA ARG A 534 -3.03 -32.51 -20.50
C ARG A 534 -1.63 -31.92 -20.39
N GLN A 535 -0.67 -32.64 -20.96
CA GLN A 535 0.74 -32.34 -20.88
C GLN A 535 1.13 -31.14 -21.74
N ASN A 536 2.16 -30.43 -21.33
CA ASN A 536 2.85 -29.49 -22.17
C ASN A 536 3.65 -30.23 -23.26
N PRO A 537 3.42 -29.96 -24.56
CA PRO A 537 4.22 -30.55 -25.64
C PRO A 537 5.72 -30.23 -25.53
N LEU A 538 6.08 -29.08 -24.95
CA LEU A 538 7.45 -28.60 -24.85
C LEU A 538 8.25 -29.26 -23.71
N SER A 539 7.57 -29.80 -22.68
CA SER A 539 8.24 -30.47 -21.55
C SER A 539 8.74 -31.88 -21.87
N LYS A 540 8.54 -32.37 -23.10
CA LYS A 540 8.97 -33.71 -23.56
C LYS A 540 10.47 -33.97 -23.45
N TRP A 541 11.29 -32.90 -23.39
CA TRP A 541 12.73 -33.02 -23.21
C TRP A 541 13.10 -33.75 -21.90
N TYR A 542 12.39 -33.47 -20.79
CA TYR A 542 12.69 -34.10 -19.49
C TYR A 542 11.56 -35.05 -19.01
N LEU A 543 10.32 -34.85 -19.45
CA LEU A 543 9.19 -35.74 -19.16
C LEU A 543 8.99 -36.76 -20.28
N LYS A 544 9.55 -37.96 -20.08
CA LYS A 544 9.33 -39.11 -20.96
C LYS A 544 7.92 -39.69 -20.75
N PRO A 545 7.31 -40.34 -21.78
CA PRO A 545 5.97 -40.95 -21.66
C PRO A 545 5.81 -41.88 -20.46
N ARG A 546 6.85 -42.68 -20.15
CA ARG A 546 6.90 -43.55 -18.98
C ARG A 546 6.67 -42.81 -17.66
N HIS A 547 7.19 -41.58 -17.50
CA HIS A 547 7.02 -40.80 -16.28
C HIS A 547 5.54 -40.39 -16.09
N ILE A 548 4.86 -40.09 -17.19
CA ILE A 548 3.44 -39.71 -17.18
C ILE A 548 2.57 -40.92 -16.86
N GLU A 549 2.83 -42.07 -17.49
CA GLU A 549 2.09 -43.30 -17.19
C GLU A 549 2.18 -43.66 -15.71
N ILE A 550 3.36 -43.51 -15.11
CA ILE A 550 3.57 -43.69 -13.67
C ILE A 550 2.75 -42.66 -12.87
N ALA A 551 2.77 -41.37 -13.25
CA ALA A 551 1.99 -40.33 -12.56
C ALA A 551 0.48 -40.61 -12.62
N LEU A 552 -0.05 -40.97 -13.80
CA LEU A 552 -1.47 -41.32 -13.99
C LEU A 552 -1.84 -42.62 -13.26
N ALA A 553 -0.96 -43.61 -13.22
CA ALA A 553 -1.18 -44.82 -12.45
C ALA A 553 -1.23 -44.53 -10.94
N ARG A 554 -0.35 -43.66 -10.44
CA ARG A 554 -0.35 -43.20 -9.04
C ARG A 554 -1.63 -42.43 -8.70
N SER A 555 -2.06 -41.51 -9.58
CA SER A 555 -3.30 -40.73 -9.43
C SER A 555 -4.55 -41.64 -9.37
N ARG A 556 -4.60 -42.66 -10.24
CA ARG A 556 -5.71 -43.65 -10.25
C ARG A 556 -5.80 -44.48 -8.97
N ARG A 557 -4.68 -44.81 -8.32
CA ARG A 557 -4.67 -45.58 -7.05
C ARG A 557 -5.34 -44.84 -5.89
N VAL A 558 -5.33 -43.50 -5.93
CA VAL A 558 -6.00 -42.66 -4.92
C VAL A 558 -7.39 -42.18 -5.37
N GLY A 559 -7.87 -42.62 -6.54
CA GLY A 559 -9.20 -42.25 -7.03
C GLY A 559 -9.35 -40.78 -7.41
N ARG A 560 -8.25 -40.08 -7.70
CA ARG A 560 -8.27 -38.66 -8.08
C ARG A 560 -8.93 -38.49 -9.45
N LYS A 561 -9.87 -37.55 -9.54
CA LYS A 561 -10.51 -37.18 -10.81
C LYS A 561 -9.59 -36.25 -11.63
N PRO A 562 -9.64 -36.32 -12.96
CA PRO A 562 -8.85 -35.43 -13.81
C PRO A 562 -9.34 -33.98 -13.66
N GLN A 563 -8.41 -33.03 -13.80
CA GLN A 563 -8.76 -31.62 -13.81
C GLN A 563 -9.46 -31.27 -15.13
N ILE A 564 -10.76 -30.98 -15.05
CA ILE A 564 -11.57 -30.51 -16.18
C ILE A 564 -11.86 -29.02 -16.03
N GLY A 565 -12.24 -28.39 -17.13
CA GLY A 565 -12.60 -26.97 -17.16
C GLY A 565 -13.70 -26.60 -16.16
N ILE A 566 -13.49 -25.56 -15.37
CA ILE A 566 -14.46 -25.03 -14.42
C ILE A 566 -15.56 -24.32 -15.21
N THR A 567 -16.78 -24.84 -15.10
CA THR A 567 -17.99 -24.20 -15.61
C THR A 567 -18.55 -23.21 -14.59
N ILE A 568 -19.38 -22.26 -15.04
CA ILE A 568 -20.07 -21.30 -14.15
C ILE A 568 -20.87 -22.04 -13.07
N ARG A 569 -21.52 -23.16 -13.43
CA ARG A 569 -22.29 -23.97 -12.48
C ARG A 569 -21.39 -24.62 -11.42
N SER A 570 -20.28 -25.25 -11.82
CA SER A 570 -19.34 -25.85 -10.87
C SER A 570 -18.64 -24.81 -10.00
N PHE A 571 -18.39 -23.61 -10.55
CA PHE A 571 -17.81 -22.49 -9.80
C PHE A 571 -18.69 -22.10 -8.61
N PHE A 572 -19.98 -21.82 -8.86
CA PHE A 572 -20.90 -21.47 -7.77
C PHE A 572 -21.21 -22.65 -6.85
N ALA A 573 -21.23 -23.88 -7.36
CA ALA A 573 -21.42 -25.07 -6.54
C ALA A 573 -20.28 -25.28 -5.53
N ALA A 574 -19.04 -24.90 -5.87
CA ALA A 574 -17.89 -25.07 -4.98
C ALA A 574 -18.06 -24.33 -3.65
N PHE A 575 -18.70 -23.16 -3.64
CA PHE A 575 -18.95 -22.39 -2.41
C PHE A 575 -19.97 -23.04 -1.46
N SER A 576 -20.67 -24.09 -1.89
CA SER A 576 -21.55 -24.89 -1.03
C SER A 576 -20.78 -25.92 -0.18
N PHE A 577 -19.49 -26.14 -0.48
CA PHE A 577 -18.65 -27.07 0.28
C PHE A 577 -18.16 -26.42 1.57
N TRP A 578 -18.46 -27.05 2.71
CA TRP A 578 -18.01 -26.56 4.01
C TRP A 578 -16.49 -26.60 4.14
N GLN A 579 -15.83 -27.57 3.48
CA GLN A 579 -14.38 -27.74 3.49
C GLN A 579 -13.68 -26.50 2.92
N LEU A 580 -14.25 -25.89 1.87
CA LEU A 580 -13.72 -24.66 1.28
C LEU A 580 -13.61 -23.58 2.35
N TRP A 581 -14.72 -23.24 3.00
CA TRP A 581 -14.74 -22.19 4.00
C TRP A 581 -13.91 -22.52 5.24
N ALA A 582 -14.00 -23.75 5.75
CA ALA A 582 -13.26 -24.14 6.94
C ALA A 582 -11.74 -24.04 6.74
N PHE A 583 -11.22 -24.55 5.62
CA PHE A 583 -9.79 -24.45 5.31
C PHE A 583 -9.37 -23.03 4.92
N SER A 584 -10.15 -22.31 4.10
CA SER A 584 -9.82 -20.93 3.72
C SER A 584 -9.77 -19.98 4.92
N ILE A 585 -10.73 -20.06 5.85
CA ILE A 585 -10.72 -19.29 7.09
C ILE A 585 -9.54 -19.70 7.96
N ALA A 586 -9.32 -21.01 8.13
CA ALA A 586 -8.20 -21.54 8.91
C ALA A 586 -6.84 -21.09 8.34
N CYS A 587 -6.68 -20.98 7.02
CA CYS A 587 -5.47 -20.45 6.39
C CYS A 587 -5.27 -18.97 6.69
N ALA A 588 -6.33 -18.15 6.60
CA ALA A 588 -6.25 -16.72 6.88
C ALA A 588 -5.83 -16.45 8.33
N ILE A 589 -6.56 -17.01 9.30
CA ILE A 589 -6.26 -16.79 10.72
C ILE A 589 -5.05 -17.60 11.21
N GLY A 590 -4.73 -18.73 10.58
CA GLY A 590 -3.63 -19.61 10.98
C GLY A 590 -2.27 -19.17 10.44
N GLY A 591 -2.24 -18.65 9.21
CA GLY A 591 -1.01 -18.21 8.53
C GLY A 591 -0.65 -16.73 8.76
N ASN A 592 -1.65 -15.84 8.85
CA ASN A 592 -1.43 -14.38 8.97
C ASN A 592 -1.48 -13.86 10.42
N THR A 593 -1.27 -14.72 11.41
CA THR A 593 -1.15 -14.32 12.84
C THR A 593 0.27 -14.04 13.28
N THR A 594 1.11 -13.60 12.36
CA THR A 594 2.50 -13.28 12.63
C THR A 594 2.77 -11.80 12.35
N PRO A 595 2.97 -10.93 13.37
CA PRO A 595 3.40 -9.55 13.16
C PRO A 595 4.85 -9.41 12.66
N ALA A 596 5.38 -10.34 11.86
CA ALA A 596 6.78 -10.35 11.43
C ALA A 596 7.22 -9.03 10.77
N GLY A 597 6.34 -8.38 10.00
CA GLY A 597 6.58 -7.07 9.38
C GLY A 597 6.76 -5.91 10.38
N TYR A 598 6.28 -6.06 11.62
CA TYR A 598 6.41 -5.06 12.68
C TYR A 598 7.67 -5.20 13.52
N PHE A 599 8.46 -6.25 13.29
CA PHE A 599 9.76 -6.40 13.93
C PHE A 599 10.68 -5.22 13.58
N ASN A 600 10.68 -4.77 12.33
CA ASN A 600 11.45 -3.61 11.90
C ASN A 600 10.96 -2.32 12.59
N LEU A 601 9.64 -2.14 12.70
CA LEU A 601 9.03 -1.02 13.41
C LEU A 601 9.40 -1.00 14.89
N TRP A 602 9.43 -2.17 15.55
CA TRP A 602 9.93 -2.29 16.91
C TRP A 602 11.39 -1.88 17.01
N LEU A 603 12.28 -2.46 16.20
CA LEU A 603 13.72 -2.14 16.21
C LEU A 603 13.97 -0.63 16.03
N LYS A 604 13.23 0.04 15.14
CA LYS A 604 13.28 1.49 14.93
C LYS A 604 12.86 2.29 16.16
N SER A 605 11.87 1.81 16.91
CA SER A 605 11.33 2.52 18.08
C SER A 605 12.19 2.40 19.34
N VAL A 606 13.14 1.44 19.40
CA VAL A 606 14.00 1.24 20.57
C VAL A 606 15.10 2.30 20.61
N LYS A 607 15.17 3.02 21.74
CA LYS A 607 16.16 4.07 22.01
C LYS A 607 17.12 3.65 23.12
N ASN A 608 18.37 4.09 23.01
CA ASN A 608 19.37 3.98 24.08
C ASN A 608 19.00 4.92 25.25
N PRO A 609 19.58 4.72 26.46
CA PRO A 609 19.36 5.62 27.61
C PRO A 609 19.67 7.09 27.31
N ALA A 610 20.53 7.36 26.32
CA ALA A 610 20.87 8.69 25.81
C ALA A 610 19.86 9.26 24.79
N GLY A 611 18.73 8.61 24.55
CA GLY A 611 17.64 9.08 23.66
C GLY A 611 17.87 8.89 22.15
N LYS A 612 19.06 8.42 21.72
CA LYS A 612 19.37 8.08 20.32
C LYS A 612 18.84 6.70 19.92
N ALA A 613 18.57 6.48 18.64
CA ALA A 613 18.23 5.17 18.09
C ALA A 613 19.29 4.13 18.48
N LYS A 614 18.85 2.97 18.97
CA LYS A 614 19.75 1.92 19.44
C LYS A 614 20.43 1.15 18.30
N TYR A 615 19.69 0.93 17.23
CA TYR A 615 20.10 0.10 16.10
C TYR A 615 20.44 0.95 14.88
N THR A 616 21.44 0.53 14.11
CA THR A 616 21.83 1.21 12.86
C THR A 616 20.88 0.85 11.72
N VAL A 617 20.81 1.70 10.68
CA VAL A 617 20.00 1.44 9.47
C VAL A 617 20.37 0.10 8.81
N ALA A 618 21.65 -0.25 8.81
CA ALA A 618 22.11 -1.55 8.32
C ALA A 618 21.56 -2.72 9.16
N GLN A 619 21.62 -2.60 10.49
CA GLN A 619 21.07 -3.60 11.42
C GLN A 619 19.55 -3.76 11.28
N LEU A 620 18.81 -2.68 11.01
CA LEU A 620 17.37 -2.72 10.76
C LEU A 620 17.01 -3.55 9.52
N ASN A 621 17.91 -3.65 8.54
CA ASN A 621 17.73 -4.47 7.35
C ASN A 621 18.28 -5.90 7.53
N TYR A 622 19.37 -6.08 8.26
CA TYR A 622 19.99 -7.39 8.46
C TYR A 622 19.28 -8.28 9.50
N PHE A 623 18.73 -7.73 10.58
CA PHE A 623 18.05 -8.56 11.57
C PHE A 623 16.79 -9.26 11.04
N PRO A 624 15.90 -8.60 10.27
CA PRO A 624 14.78 -9.28 9.63
C PRO A 624 15.20 -10.40 8.67
N ILE A 625 16.37 -10.30 8.00
CA ILE A 625 16.90 -11.38 7.13
C ILE A 625 17.11 -12.66 7.94
N GLY A 626 17.60 -12.57 9.17
CA GLY A 626 17.70 -13.72 10.07
C GLY A 626 16.33 -14.36 10.36
N GLY A 627 15.29 -13.54 10.49
CA GLY A 627 13.91 -14.00 10.67
C GLY A 627 13.39 -14.74 9.44
N GLN A 628 13.62 -14.19 8.25
CA GLN A 628 13.25 -14.84 6.98
C GLN A 628 13.97 -16.20 6.81
N ALA A 629 15.25 -16.29 7.20
CA ALA A 629 15.99 -17.55 7.17
C ALA A 629 15.40 -18.60 8.14
N VAL A 630 15.00 -18.19 9.35
CA VAL A 630 14.30 -19.06 10.30
C VAL A 630 12.97 -19.54 9.72
N ALA A 631 12.17 -18.64 9.14
CA ALA A 631 10.90 -19.00 8.49
C ALA A 631 11.12 -20.07 7.41
N LEU A 632 12.10 -19.86 6.52
CA LEU A 632 12.44 -20.79 5.43
C LEU A 632 12.79 -22.18 5.95
N VAL A 633 13.68 -22.28 6.94
CA VAL A 633 14.12 -23.58 7.49
C VAL A 633 12.96 -24.29 8.21
N CYS A 634 12.21 -23.55 9.02
CA CYS A 634 11.08 -24.11 9.75
C CYS A 634 9.96 -24.58 8.82
N GLU A 635 9.69 -23.86 7.75
CA GLU A 635 8.71 -24.23 6.74
C GLU A 635 9.03 -25.59 6.09
N LEU A 636 10.27 -25.80 5.65
CA LEU A 636 10.69 -27.08 5.12
C LEU A 636 10.65 -28.19 6.18
N ALA A 637 11.10 -27.90 7.40
CA ALA A 637 11.17 -28.89 8.47
C ALA A 637 9.78 -29.39 8.89
N PHE A 638 8.85 -28.48 9.21
CA PHE A 638 7.50 -28.84 9.66
C PHE A 638 6.70 -29.54 8.57
N SER A 639 6.81 -29.09 7.32
CA SER A 639 6.13 -29.74 6.20
C SER A 639 6.70 -31.11 5.88
N SER A 640 8.03 -31.29 5.97
CA SER A 640 8.68 -32.59 5.85
C SER A 640 8.23 -33.56 6.93
N VAL A 641 8.19 -33.10 8.19
CA VAL A 641 7.70 -33.87 9.34
C VAL A 641 6.22 -34.24 9.15
N SER A 642 5.40 -33.31 8.62
CA SER A 642 4.00 -33.58 8.34
C SER A 642 3.79 -34.70 7.33
N ASP A 643 4.55 -34.67 6.23
CA ASP A 643 4.52 -35.70 5.19
C ASP A 643 5.07 -37.04 5.72
N TYR A 644 6.19 -37.03 6.45
CA TYR A 644 6.81 -38.24 7.00
C TYR A 644 5.89 -39.01 7.95
N PHE A 645 5.21 -38.30 8.87
CA PHE A 645 4.27 -38.93 9.80
C PHE A 645 2.86 -39.10 9.23
N ASN A 646 2.63 -38.67 7.98
CA ASN A 646 1.31 -38.59 7.34
C ASN A 646 0.24 -37.97 8.28
N SER A 647 0.66 -36.94 9.03
CA SER A 647 -0.16 -36.30 10.05
C SER A 647 -0.11 -34.79 9.87
N ARG A 648 -1.25 -34.20 9.51
CA ARG A 648 -1.41 -32.75 9.30
C ARG A 648 -1.62 -32.01 10.61
N LEU A 649 -2.40 -32.59 11.51
CA LEU A 649 -2.76 -31.96 12.78
C LEU A 649 -1.57 -31.81 13.72
N ARG A 650 -0.73 -32.84 13.90
CA ARG A 650 0.35 -32.79 14.93
C ARG A 650 1.33 -31.63 14.69
N PRO A 651 1.87 -31.41 13.48
CA PRO A 651 2.74 -30.27 13.20
C PRO A 651 2.01 -28.93 13.34
N LEU A 652 0.72 -28.85 12.95
CA LEU A 652 -0.10 -27.65 13.16
C LEU A 652 -0.28 -27.30 14.64
N LEU A 653 -0.45 -28.31 15.51
CA LEU A 653 -0.54 -28.11 16.97
C LEU A 653 0.79 -27.62 17.56
N LEU A 654 1.91 -28.21 17.13
CA LEU A 654 3.24 -27.78 17.56
C LEU A 654 3.54 -26.34 17.11
N HIS A 655 3.21 -26.02 15.86
CA HIS A 655 3.31 -24.66 15.33
C HIS A 655 2.45 -23.68 16.14
N SER A 656 1.18 -24.04 16.41
CA SER A 656 0.27 -23.20 17.18
C SER A 656 0.80 -22.93 18.58
N ALA A 657 1.39 -23.94 19.24
CA ALA A 657 2.02 -23.78 20.54
C ALA A 657 3.19 -22.79 20.49
N ILE A 658 4.08 -22.90 19.49
CA ILE A 658 5.20 -21.97 19.30
C ILE A 658 4.69 -20.55 19.04
N ASN A 659 3.69 -20.39 18.18
CA ASN A 659 3.11 -19.07 17.87
C ASN A 659 2.45 -18.43 19.10
N ILE A 660 1.69 -19.22 19.88
CA ILE A 660 1.08 -18.75 21.14
C ILE A 660 2.17 -18.32 22.13
N ILE A 661 3.25 -19.10 22.28
CA ILE A 661 4.38 -18.74 23.15
C ILE A 661 5.04 -17.43 22.68
N SER A 662 5.28 -17.28 21.36
CA SER A 662 5.81 -16.04 20.77
C SER A 662 4.91 -14.85 21.11
N LEU A 663 3.60 -14.97 20.90
CA LEU A 663 2.64 -13.90 21.17
C LEU A 663 2.53 -13.57 22.66
N ILE A 664 2.66 -14.57 23.55
CA ILE A 664 2.73 -14.36 25.01
C ILE A 664 3.99 -13.59 25.39
N ILE A 665 5.15 -13.91 24.81
CA ILE A 665 6.39 -13.14 25.04
C ILE A 665 6.22 -11.69 24.60
N LEU A 666 5.62 -11.47 23.42
CA LEU A 666 5.33 -10.13 22.90
C LEU A 666 4.31 -9.38 23.78
N LEU A 667 3.40 -10.09 24.44
CA LEU A 667 2.42 -9.51 25.36
C LEU A 667 3.03 -9.13 26.72
N ILE A 668 3.84 -10.02 27.31
CA ILE A 668 4.47 -9.83 28.63
C ILE A 668 5.53 -8.73 28.56
N ARG A 669 6.26 -8.63 27.44
CA ARG A 669 7.36 -7.67 27.23
C ARG A 669 8.43 -7.79 28.31
N PRO A 670 9.17 -8.90 28.37
CA PRO A 670 10.27 -9.06 29.33
C PRO A 670 11.26 -7.89 29.25
N SER A 671 11.77 -7.47 30.41
CA SER A 671 12.79 -6.43 30.53
C SER A 671 14.11 -6.80 29.84
N ASN A 672 14.37 -8.12 29.69
CA ASN A 672 15.49 -8.61 28.90
C ASN A 672 15.16 -8.51 27.41
N GLU A 673 15.86 -7.60 26.73
CA GLU A 673 15.68 -7.31 25.31
C GLU A 673 15.97 -8.52 24.40
N HIS A 674 16.93 -9.38 24.77
CA HIS A 674 17.22 -10.60 23.99
C HIS A 674 16.05 -11.59 24.06
N ALA A 675 15.36 -11.67 25.19
CA ALA A 675 14.17 -12.50 25.34
C ALA A 675 13.00 -11.94 24.50
N TYR A 676 12.85 -10.61 24.45
CA TYR A 676 11.85 -9.98 23.59
C TYR A 676 12.17 -10.17 22.10
N MET A 677 13.44 -10.07 21.73
CA MET A 677 13.92 -10.34 20.38
C MET A 677 13.72 -11.79 19.96
N ALA A 678 13.92 -12.76 20.88
CA ALA A 678 13.58 -14.15 20.63
C ALA A 678 12.08 -14.34 20.36
N GLY A 679 11.21 -13.60 21.07
CA GLY A 679 9.76 -13.57 20.81
C GLY A 679 9.43 -13.18 19.36
N TRP A 680 10.12 -12.17 18.81
CA TRP A 680 9.99 -11.78 17.41
C TRP A 680 10.49 -12.84 16.42
N TYR A 681 11.64 -13.47 16.68
CA TYR A 681 12.15 -14.54 15.81
C TYR A 681 11.27 -15.78 15.81
N LEU A 682 10.71 -16.17 16.97
CA LEU A 682 9.73 -17.26 17.04
C LEU A 682 8.48 -16.96 16.22
N ASN A 683 8.16 -15.68 16.01
CA ASN A 683 7.01 -15.27 15.23
C ASN A 683 7.18 -15.57 13.73
N TYR A 684 8.42 -15.52 13.21
CA TYR A 684 8.71 -15.92 11.83
C TYR A 684 8.43 -17.41 11.55
N ILE A 685 8.45 -18.27 12.58
CA ILE A 685 8.04 -19.68 12.46
C ILE A 685 6.54 -19.80 12.19
N GLY A 686 5.75 -18.77 12.51
CA GLY A 686 4.31 -18.81 12.42
C GLY A 686 3.74 -18.82 10.99
N SER A 687 4.53 -18.59 9.95
CA SER A 687 4.05 -18.60 8.54
C SER A 687 3.75 -20.00 7.99
N VAL A 688 4.17 -21.07 8.68
CA VAL A 688 4.14 -22.46 8.18
C VAL A 688 2.74 -23.06 8.04
N ALA A 689 1.76 -22.58 8.83
CA ALA A 689 0.45 -23.22 8.91
C ALA A 689 -0.30 -23.30 7.57
N ALA A 690 -0.19 -22.25 6.73
CA ALA A 690 -0.93 -22.17 5.48
C ALA A 690 -0.62 -23.34 4.54
N MET A 691 0.67 -23.72 4.40
CA MET A 691 1.07 -24.81 3.50
C MET A 691 0.56 -26.16 3.97
N ILE A 692 0.61 -26.43 5.28
CA ILE A 692 0.11 -27.68 5.86
C ILE A 692 -1.42 -27.76 5.74
N LEU A 693 -2.12 -26.64 5.89
CA LEU A 693 -3.57 -26.56 5.71
C LEU A 693 -3.97 -26.76 4.25
N TYR A 694 -3.27 -26.17 3.29
CA TYR A 694 -3.52 -26.40 1.87
C TYR A 694 -3.21 -27.84 1.46
N ALA A 695 -2.18 -28.45 2.02
CA ALA A 695 -1.91 -29.88 1.83
C ALA A 695 -3.03 -30.76 2.44
N TRP A 696 -3.55 -30.39 3.60
CA TRP A 696 -4.66 -31.10 4.23
C TRP A 696 -5.96 -30.95 3.44
N ALA A 697 -6.27 -29.74 2.96
CA ALA A 697 -7.38 -29.48 2.05
C ALA A 697 -7.27 -30.31 0.78
N SER A 698 -6.06 -30.38 0.19
CA SER A 698 -5.78 -31.18 -1.01
C SER A 698 -6.03 -32.67 -0.79
N SER A 699 -5.68 -33.20 0.38
CA SER A 699 -5.96 -34.60 0.76
C SER A 699 -7.45 -34.88 1.07
N THR A 700 -8.23 -33.83 1.29
CA THR A 700 -9.66 -33.95 1.63
C THR A 700 -10.54 -33.84 0.38
N LEU A 701 -10.14 -33.00 -0.57
CA LEU A 701 -10.89 -32.68 -1.78
C LEU A 701 -10.32 -33.35 -3.05
N GLU A 702 -9.64 -34.48 -2.89
CA GLU A 702 -9.01 -35.21 -4.00
C GLU A 702 -9.99 -35.61 -5.11
N ALA A 703 -11.24 -35.88 -4.73
CA ALA A 703 -12.31 -36.26 -5.66
C ALA A 703 -12.97 -35.06 -6.37
N GLU A 704 -12.69 -33.84 -5.93
CA GLU A 704 -13.35 -32.61 -6.39
C GLU A 704 -12.31 -31.52 -6.72
N PRO A 705 -11.49 -31.71 -7.77
CA PRO A 705 -10.31 -30.88 -8.02
C PRO A 705 -10.67 -29.43 -8.42
N GLN A 706 -11.88 -29.19 -8.95
CA GLN A 706 -12.40 -27.84 -9.20
C GLN A 706 -12.63 -27.07 -7.89
N VAL A 707 -13.21 -27.74 -6.88
CA VAL A 707 -13.46 -27.13 -5.56
C VAL A 707 -12.14 -26.81 -4.88
N LEU A 708 -11.15 -27.70 -5.00
CA LEU A 708 -9.80 -27.47 -4.47
C LEU A 708 -9.11 -26.25 -5.11
N THR A 709 -9.25 -26.09 -6.43
CA THR A 709 -8.69 -24.93 -7.16
C THR A 709 -9.29 -23.61 -6.65
N ILE A 710 -10.61 -23.58 -6.45
CA ILE A 710 -11.34 -22.40 -5.93
C ILE A 710 -11.01 -22.17 -4.45
N LEU A 711 -10.75 -23.22 -3.68
CA LEU A 711 -10.32 -23.12 -2.28
C LEU A 711 -8.98 -22.38 -2.16
N PHE A 712 -8.01 -22.66 -3.04
CA PHE A 712 -6.73 -21.92 -3.03
C PHE A 712 -6.96 -20.43 -3.28
N ALA A 713 -7.74 -20.06 -4.29
CA ALA A 713 -8.09 -18.65 -4.52
C ALA A 713 -8.84 -18.03 -3.33
N SER A 714 -9.84 -18.73 -2.79
CA SER A 714 -10.66 -18.21 -1.69
C SER A 714 -9.84 -18.04 -0.39
N GLY A 715 -8.93 -18.97 -0.11
CA GLY A 715 -7.99 -18.87 1.01
C GLY A 715 -7.09 -17.66 0.86
N THR A 716 -6.53 -17.46 -0.33
CA THR A 716 -5.70 -16.28 -0.63
C THR A 716 -6.50 -14.97 -0.51
N VAL A 717 -7.73 -14.89 -1.02
CA VAL A 717 -8.58 -13.69 -0.86
C VAL A 717 -8.78 -13.36 0.62
N LEU A 718 -9.15 -14.34 1.45
CA LEU A 718 -9.34 -14.11 2.89
C LEU A 718 -8.05 -13.68 3.58
N SER A 719 -6.92 -14.27 3.21
CA SER A 719 -5.60 -13.89 3.72
C SER A 719 -5.24 -12.44 3.36
N TYR A 720 -5.45 -12.01 2.11
CA TYR A 720 -5.17 -10.63 1.67
C TYR A 720 -6.11 -9.63 2.32
N LEU A 721 -7.41 -9.94 2.43
CA LEU A 721 -8.37 -9.12 3.17
C LEU A 721 -7.94 -8.95 4.63
N GLN A 722 -7.50 -10.02 5.28
CA GLN A 722 -6.95 -9.93 6.63
C GLN A 722 -5.72 -9.01 6.67
N SER A 723 -4.74 -9.21 5.78
CA SER A 723 -3.50 -8.42 5.73
C SER A 723 -3.73 -6.93 5.39
N ALA A 724 -4.78 -6.61 4.64
CA ALA A 724 -5.11 -5.22 4.31
C ALA A 724 -5.66 -4.44 5.51
N PHE A 725 -6.50 -5.06 6.35
CA PHE A 725 -7.23 -4.35 7.41
C PHE A 725 -6.71 -4.61 8.82
N VAL A 726 -6.40 -5.87 9.16
CA VAL A 726 -6.06 -6.28 10.53
C VAL A 726 -4.76 -5.64 11.03
N PRO A 727 -3.65 -5.64 10.25
CA PRO A 727 -2.38 -5.07 10.70
C PRO A 727 -2.46 -3.56 10.98
N LEU A 728 -3.20 -2.80 10.16
CA LEU A 728 -3.42 -1.36 10.35
C LEU A 728 -4.07 -1.06 11.70
N ALA A 729 -5.05 -1.86 12.10
CA ALA A 729 -5.73 -1.72 13.40
C ALA A 729 -4.90 -2.29 14.57
N ALA A 730 -4.16 -3.37 14.33
CA ALA A 730 -3.45 -4.12 15.37
C ALA A 730 -2.12 -3.47 15.80
N TYR A 731 -1.37 -2.90 14.85
CA TYR A 731 -0.02 -2.38 15.06
C TYR A 731 0.16 -0.97 14.46
N PRO A 732 -0.59 0.04 14.94
CA PRO A 732 -0.40 1.42 14.48
C PRO A 732 1.01 1.94 14.85
N ALA A 733 1.62 2.68 13.93
CA ALA A 733 2.97 3.22 14.10
C ALA A 733 3.11 4.15 15.31
N SER A 734 2.04 4.90 15.62
CA SER A 734 1.98 5.82 16.78
C SER A 734 2.06 5.11 18.13
N GLN A 735 1.74 3.81 18.20
CA GLN A 735 1.80 3.03 19.43
C GLN A 735 3.11 2.27 19.59
N ALA A 736 4.04 2.34 18.63
CA ALA A 736 5.34 1.68 18.76
C ALA A 736 6.16 2.31 19.92
N PRO A 737 6.91 1.54 20.73
CA PRO A 737 7.05 0.07 20.76
C PRO A 737 5.93 -0.67 21.52
N HIS A 738 4.95 0.04 22.06
CA HIS A 738 3.98 -0.46 23.04
C HIS A 738 2.55 -0.55 22.47
N TRP A 739 2.31 -1.54 21.62
CA TRP A 739 0.99 -1.78 21.05
C TRP A 739 0.01 -2.35 22.09
N LYS A 740 -1.17 -1.71 22.21
CA LYS A 740 -2.18 -2.11 23.21
C LYS A 740 -2.99 -3.34 22.78
N ILE A 741 -3.21 -3.47 21.47
CA ILE A 741 -4.13 -4.44 20.85
C ILE A 741 -3.37 -5.55 20.10
N GLY A 742 -2.29 -5.21 19.39
CA GLY A 742 -1.64 -6.09 18.43
C GLY A 742 -1.46 -7.55 18.86
N ALA A 743 -0.60 -7.79 19.85
CA ALA A 743 -0.31 -9.15 20.32
C ALA A 743 -1.53 -9.87 20.90
N LYS A 744 -2.49 -9.13 21.50
CA LYS A 744 -3.72 -9.72 22.08
C LYS A 744 -4.67 -10.21 20.99
N LEU A 745 -4.89 -9.40 19.95
CA LEU A 745 -5.77 -9.77 18.83
C LEU A 745 -5.20 -10.99 18.10
N TYR A 746 -3.90 -10.97 17.82
CA TYR A 746 -3.21 -12.06 17.15
C TYR A 746 -3.20 -13.35 17.99
N LEU A 747 -3.10 -13.23 19.32
CA LEU A 747 -3.28 -14.37 20.23
C LEU A 747 -4.70 -14.95 20.17
N GLY A 748 -5.72 -14.09 20.10
CA GLY A 748 -7.10 -14.52 19.91
C GLY A 748 -7.30 -15.30 18.61
N PHE A 749 -6.74 -14.82 17.50
CA PHE A 749 -6.76 -15.55 16.23
C PHE A 749 -5.98 -16.86 16.28
N ALA A 750 -4.82 -16.91 16.96
CA ALA A 750 -4.06 -18.16 17.11
C ALA A 750 -4.85 -19.22 17.90
N VAL A 751 -5.55 -18.83 18.97
CA VAL A 751 -6.44 -19.73 19.71
C VAL A 751 -7.65 -20.13 18.87
N GLY A 752 -8.24 -19.20 18.12
CA GLY A 752 -9.32 -19.49 17.17
C GLY A 752 -8.92 -20.50 16.09
N ALA A 753 -7.70 -20.35 15.54
CA ALA A 753 -7.12 -21.28 14.58
C ALA A 753 -6.96 -22.68 15.18
N LEU A 754 -6.45 -22.77 16.41
CA LEU A 754 -6.31 -24.03 17.15
C LEU A 754 -7.67 -24.74 17.30
N CYS A 755 -8.71 -24.02 17.72
CA CYS A 755 -10.08 -24.54 17.81
C CYS A 755 -10.60 -25.04 16.45
N LEU A 756 -10.35 -24.29 15.37
CA LEU A 756 -10.75 -24.67 14.02
C LEU A 756 -10.02 -25.91 13.52
N TYR A 757 -8.73 -26.08 13.82
CA TYR A 757 -7.98 -27.29 13.46
C TYR A 757 -8.59 -28.54 14.13
N PHE A 758 -8.97 -28.45 15.41
CA PHE A 758 -9.67 -29.52 16.11
C PHE A 758 -11.07 -29.77 15.54
N ALA A 759 -11.82 -28.71 15.20
CA ALA A 759 -13.14 -28.84 14.60
C ALA A 759 -13.09 -29.55 13.25
N ILE A 760 -12.16 -29.16 12.36
CA ILE A 760 -11.91 -29.80 11.07
C ILE A 760 -11.54 -31.27 11.28
N TYR A 761 -10.58 -31.55 12.18
CA TYR A 761 -10.16 -32.92 12.48
C TYR A 761 -11.32 -33.81 12.95
N SER A 762 -12.11 -33.30 13.88
CA SER A 762 -13.24 -34.02 14.48
C SER A 762 -14.33 -34.29 13.44
N ARG A 763 -14.65 -33.29 12.61
CA ARG A 763 -15.64 -33.43 11.53
C ARG A 763 -15.19 -34.46 10.49
N LEU A 764 -13.93 -34.41 10.05
CA LEU A 764 -13.38 -35.37 9.09
C LEU A 764 -13.26 -36.79 9.65
N ARG A 765 -13.04 -36.93 10.97
CA ARG A 765 -13.08 -38.24 11.62
C ARG A 765 -14.51 -38.78 11.66
N TRP A 766 -15.49 -37.95 12.00
CA TRP A 766 -16.91 -38.32 12.01
C TRP A 766 -17.40 -38.75 10.62
N GLU A 767 -17.06 -38.02 9.56
CA GLU A 767 -17.42 -38.39 8.18
C GLU A 767 -16.79 -39.73 7.75
N ARG A 768 -15.56 -40.02 8.20
CA ARG A 768 -14.91 -41.32 7.95
C ARG A 768 -15.56 -42.47 8.71
N SER A 769 -15.95 -42.26 9.97
CA SER A 769 -16.69 -43.27 10.76
C SER A 769 -18.00 -43.62 10.08
N LYS A 770 -18.78 -42.60 9.71
CA LYS A 770 -20.08 -42.78 9.06
C LYS A 770 -19.96 -43.55 7.73
N LYS A 771 -18.98 -43.21 6.89
CA LYS A 771 -18.73 -43.96 5.64
C LYS A 771 -18.32 -45.41 5.90
N SER A 772 -17.52 -45.66 6.93
CA SER A 772 -17.14 -47.02 7.32
C SER A 772 -18.34 -47.83 7.79
N GLU A 773 -19.22 -47.23 8.58
CA GLU A 773 -20.47 -47.84 9.05
C GLU A 773 -21.43 -48.14 7.88
N GLU A 774 -21.62 -47.19 6.96
CA GLU A 774 -22.43 -47.38 5.74
C GLU A 774 -21.87 -48.50 4.86
N MET A 775 -20.54 -48.57 4.68
CA MET A 775 -19.91 -49.61 3.86
C MET A 775 -19.97 -51.00 4.51
N GLN A 776 -19.85 -51.07 5.85
CA GLN A 776 -20.07 -52.31 6.60
C GLN A 776 -21.53 -52.78 6.51
N ALA A 777 -22.50 -51.86 6.56
CA ALA A 777 -23.91 -52.19 6.41
C ALA A 777 -24.23 -52.75 5.01
N VAL A 778 -23.67 -52.16 3.94
CA VAL A 778 -23.85 -52.65 2.57
C VAL A 778 -23.18 -54.02 2.36
N SER A 779 -21.95 -54.21 2.85
CA SER A 779 -21.26 -55.51 2.79
C SER A 779 -22.04 -56.59 3.55
N GLY A 780 -22.54 -56.27 4.75
CA GLY A 780 -23.33 -57.19 5.54
C GLY A 780 -24.67 -57.56 4.87
N ALA A 781 -25.30 -56.63 4.16
CA ALA A 781 -26.50 -56.90 3.37
C ALA A 781 -26.21 -57.83 2.17
N ALA A 782 -25.11 -57.59 1.45
CA ALA A 782 -24.69 -58.45 0.34
C ALA A 782 -24.32 -59.87 0.79
N ASP A 783 -23.66 -60.01 1.95
CA ASP A 783 -23.32 -61.31 2.54
C ASP A 783 -24.57 -62.09 2.98
N LEU A 784 -25.64 -61.39 3.41
CA LEU A 784 -26.93 -62.00 3.75
C LEU A 784 -27.67 -62.47 2.49
N GLU A 785 -27.74 -61.65 1.44
CA GLU A 785 -28.33 -62.05 0.15
C GLU A 785 -27.63 -63.26 -0.47
N MET A 786 -26.31 -63.33 -0.37
CA MET A 786 -25.54 -64.47 -0.88
C MET A 786 -25.83 -65.75 -0.10
N LYS A 787 -25.94 -65.68 1.24
CA LYS A 787 -26.32 -66.82 2.09
C LYS A 787 -27.76 -67.29 1.86
N ASP A 788 -28.69 -66.38 1.59
CA ASP A 788 -30.08 -66.71 1.28
C ASP A 788 -30.21 -67.37 -0.10
N ASN A 789 -29.39 -66.95 -1.08
CA ASN A 789 -29.29 -67.63 -2.38
C ASN A 789 -28.67 -69.03 -2.29
N GLU A 790 -27.64 -69.22 -1.45
CA GLU A 790 -27.07 -70.56 -1.20
C GLU A 790 -28.07 -71.49 -0.50
N ARG A 791 -28.88 -70.98 0.44
CA ARG A 791 -29.96 -71.76 1.07
C ARG A 791 -31.05 -72.16 0.08
N CYS A 792 -31.46 -71.26 -0.82
CA CYS A 792 -32.45 -71.58 -1.86
C CYS A 792 -31.91 -72.55 -2.92
N GLY A 793 -30.61 -72.54 -3.22
CA GLY A 793 -29.97 -73.47 -4.15
C GLY A 793 -29.86 -74.91 -3.64
N SER A 794 -29.82 -75.12 -2.32
CA SER A 794 -29.77 -76.45 -1.70
C SER A 794 -31.13 -77.16 -1.54
N GLY A 795 -32.22 -76.58 -2.05
CA GLY A 795 -33.59 -77.10 -1.96
C GLY A 795 -34.23 -77.53 -3.28
N CYS A 796 -33.45 -77.63 -4.37
CA CYS A 796 -33.89 -78.19 -5.64
C CYS A 796 -32.94 -79.31 -6.07
N ASP A 797 -33.08 -80.47 -5.42
CA ASP A 797 -33.00 -81.81 -6.01
C ASP A 797 -33.61 -82.83 -5.03
#